data_AF-A0A540WPS2-F1
#
_entry.id   AF-A0A540WPS2-F1
#
_cell.length_a   1.000
_cell.length_b   1.000
_cell.length_c   1.000
_cell.angle_alpha   90.00
_cell.angle_beta   90.00
_cell.angle_gamma   90.00
#
_symmetry.space_group_name_H-M   'P 1'
#
loop_
_entity.id
_entity.type
_entity.pdbx_description
1 polymer ?
#
loop_
_entity_poly.entity_id
_entity_poly.type
_entity_poly.pdbx_seq_one_letter_code
_entity_poly.pdbx_strand_id
1 'polypeptide(L)'
;MHHPPSRSTVPHSRHTFRWLTASRLAGVSLLLASLGSASAASPHSERGGLHTTPLADQPSTTSASLDPRRSLAITDFATVSTITLRMVMNQLVQQAGSTGFTAEQLYRQLWDTQNPAPGEADLPGGAHCSDNIFTLNGAPYHCRQSEGREAVLGNGSVLDRYNLIGLFNRFDLAPPDGANCGEYRMVFAHPPPDRNLVIFEAVLPNPRRELGLEGCRPIAQTWASFSTLTDPVARRARVKSFFLEASSPGHVPVVHANHYGNNPLGEGQVRTNQFIQQGPPAPWMLHEFKLKRQCGPTGCTLRFVPVTVKANPRGDFFNIFNTEPLAVSFREYFITQVASLAVDDINRFNYEVPDIYNDAESDSESFNASDNYLNEFLFAPPENRFATAIAAELQRIGSPLSPEQVVSRAQALSCAGCHNRSSFADLGGAIGTFPPIQTSFVHTNEVPDPTAPPDEPRFLLSNLLTGTFLPFRQQILGGFLDTPALGALQRDSNGRIPTVVAGQPFNASVSVTNTGTTLWSAANGTHGVSLDGAQSLVLAPGDAILLGQHKTFTVTPTAPLTPGAFTYRWRMQRNGAAFGPELTLTVNVKSPAFASELVEQTLVPATMAPGESFQFSVRMKNWGTKSWSAQTPVELGSQNPVDNLVWGVARVPLLPYEVVDPGEDTTFLFTAVAPPLTGTYLFEWRLMQGNQPFGQSTLPLTISVMPPLSCDSCTFGYDCPHSCPPPIE
;
A
#
# COMPACT_ATOMS: atom_id res chain seq x y z
N MET A 1 23.00 7.58 79.56
CA MET A 1 24.48 7.47 79.68
C MET A 1 25.06 7.34 78.28
N HIS A 2 26.26 7.90 78.07
CA HIS A 2 27.18 7.81 76.91
C HIS A 2 26.69 7.77 75.44
N HIS A 3 27.11 8.82 74.73
CA HIS A 3 27.32 9.06 73.29
C HIS A 3 28.75 8.61 72.85
N PRO A 4 29.29 8.80 71.60
CA PRO A 4 28.72 9.08 70.25
C PRO A 4 29.36 8.20 69.09
N PRO A 5 29.90 8.69 67.92
CA PRO A 5 29.21 8.84 66.62
C PRO A 5 29.97 8.42 65.31
N SER A 6 29.30 8.52 64.15
CA SER A 6 29.80 9.17 62.90
C SER A 6 28.64 9.41 61.91
N ARG A 7 28.28 10.65 61.51
CA ARG A 7 28.83 11.52 60.43
C ARG A 7 28.75 10.86 59.02
N SER A 8 28.39 11.52 57.90
CA SER A 8 27.94 12.90 57.55
C SER A 8 27.58 12.92 56.04
N THR A 9 26.86 13.84 55.38
CA THR A 9 26.11 15.08 55.70
C THR A 9 25.11 15.39 54.55
N VAL A 10 23.99 16.10 54.79
CA VAL A 10 23.20 16.78 53.72
C VAL A 10 22.71 18.15 54.23
N PRO A 11 23.01 19.28 53.55
CA PRO A 11 22.44 20.59 53.87
C PRO A 11 21.24 20.97 52.98
N HIS A 12 20.28 21.69 53.54
CA HIS A 12 19.10 22.21 52.84
C HIS A 12 19.42 23.36 51.87
N SER A 13 18.61 23.51 50.81
CA SER A 13 18.31 24.83 50.24
C SER A 13 16.89 24.96 49.69
N ARG A 14 16.12 25.81 50.38
CA ARG A 14 14.98 26.65 49.97
C ARG A 14 14.38 26.45 48.56
N HIS A 15 13.09 26.14 48.52
CA HIS A 15 12.26 26.24 47.32
C HIS A 15 12.11 27.71 46.87
N THR A 16 12.50 28.00 45.64
CA THR A 16 12.02 29.17 44.89
C THR A 16 11.11 28.69 43.76
N PHE A 17 9.87 29.17 43.73
CA PHE A 17 8.96 28.95 42.60
C PHE A 17 9.60 29.49 41.30
N ARG A 18 9.69 28.63 40.29
CA ARG A 18 9.86 29.04 38.89
C ARG A 18 8.83 28.33 38.04
N TRP A 19 8.08 29.13 37.29
CA TRP A 19 7.16 28.68 36.27
C TRP A 19 7.95 27.90 35.21
N LEU A 20 7.58 26.65 34.96
CA LEU A 20 8.10 25.84 33.86
C LEU A 20 6.98 25.58 32.88
N THR A 21 7.18 26.06 31.66
CA THR A 21 6.23 26.04 30.56
C THR A 21 5.95 24.63 30.04
N ALA A 22 4.76 24.43 29.47
CA ALA A 22 4.32 23.16 28.91
C ALA A 22 5.17 22.76 27.68
N SER A 23 6.14 21.86 27.87
CA SER A 23 6.98 21.34 26.76
C SER A 23 7.55 19.92 27.02
N ARG A 24 6.89 19.08 27.83
CA ARG A 24 7.36 17.71 28.12
C ARG A 24 6.34 16.57 27.96
N LEU A 25 5.08 16.85 27.61
CA LEU A 25 4.09 15.80 27.32
C LEU A 25 4.05 15.37 25.84
N ALA A 26 4.51 16.22 24.92
CA ALA A 26 4.59 15.89 23.49
C ALA A 26 5.63 14.78 23.15
N GLY A 27 6.53 14.45 24.09
CA GLY A 27 7.60 13.47 23.87
C GLY A 27 7.18 12.00 23.99
N VAL A 28 6.01 11.70 24.55
CA VAL A 28 5.53 10.31 24.73
C VAL A 28 4.74 9.85 23.51
N SER A 29 3.91 10.71 22.91
CA SER A 29 3.12 10.38 21.73
C SER A 29 3.96 10.13 20.47
N LEU A 30 5.17 10.70 20.37
CA LEU A 30 6.06 10.48 19.21
C LEU A 30 6.84 9.15 19.27
N LEU A 31 7.00 8.52 20.44
CA LEU A 31 7.78 7.27 20.55
C LEU A 31 7.00 6.01 20.13
N LEU A 32 5.68 6.11 19.96
CA LEU A 32 4.83 5.02 19.45
C LEU A 32 4.83 4.94 17.91
N ALA A 33 5.29 5.98 17.21
CA ALA A 33 5.28 6.05 15.75
C ALA A 33 6.56 5.51 15.08
N SER A 34 7.58 5.09 15.83
CA SER A 34 8.89 4.70 15.31
C SER A 34 9.34 3.27 15.65
N LEU A 35 8.42 2.40 16.08
CA LEU A 35 8.69 0.97 16.25
C LEU A 35 8.08 0.21 15.07
N GLY A 36 8.95 -0.15 14.12
CA GLY A 36 8.62 -1.07 13.04
C GLY A 36 8.29 -2.45 13.59
N SER A 37 7.00 -2.71 13.75
CA SER A 37 6.39 -4.00 14.09
C SER A 37 4.95 -3.92 13.60
N ALA A 38 4.41 -5.02 13.07
CA ALA A 38 3.05 -5.02 12.52
C ALA A 38 2.00 -4.80 13.61
N SER A 39 1.68 -3.53 13.91
CA SER A 39 0.42 -3.18 14.55
C SER A 39 -0.69 -3.59 13.59
N ALA A 40 -1.62 -4.43 14.06
CA ALA A 40 -2.87 -4.59 13.35
C ALA A 40 -3.48 -3.20 13.13
N ALA A 41 -3.85 -2.88 11.88
CA ALA A 41 -4.50 -1.61 11.57
C ALA A 41 -5.73 -1.43 12.48
N SER A 42 -6.01 -0.21 12.91
CA SER A 42 -7.21 0.07 13.69
C SER A 42 -8.43 -0.47 12.93
N PRO A 43 -9.41 -1.10 13.61
CA PRO A 43 -10.63 -1.51 12.94
C PRO A 43 -11.28 -0.30 12.24
N HIS A 44 -11.40 -0.41 10.92
CA HIS A 44 -12.27 0.44 10.12
C HIS A 44 -13.72 -0.01 10.31
N SER A 45 -14.69 0.82 9.94
CA SER A 45 -16.08 0.39 9.85
C SER A 45 -16.29 -0.68 8.75
N GLU A 46 -17.54 -1.11 8.59
CA GLU A 46 -18.04 -1.95 7.49
C GLU A 46 -17.86 -1.34 6.08
N ARG A 47 -17.12 -0.23 5.94
CA ARG A 47 -16.75 0.46 4.70
C ARG A 47 -15.24 0.73 4.73
N GLY A 48 -14.50 0.21 3.75
CA GLY A 48 -13.04 0.24 3.78
C GLY A 48 -12.44 -0.53 2.61
N GLY A 49 -11.20 -1.01 2.75
CA GLY A 49 -10.59 -1.87 1.73
C GLY A 49 -10.56 -1.22 0.34
N LEU A 50 -11.24 -1.82 -0.64
CA LEU A 50 -11.24 -1.37 -2.03
C LEU A 50 -12.04 -0.08 -2.28
N HIS A 51 -12.85 0.37 -1.31
CA HIS A 51 -13.67 1.60 -1.41
C HIS A 51 -12.84 2.88 -1.66
N THR A 52 -11.56 2.86 -1.29
CA THR A 52 -10.61 3.98 -1.46
C THR A 52 -9.73 3.85 -2.72
N THR A 53 -9.96 2.81 -3.54
CA THR A 53 -9.18 2.53 -4.75
C THR A 53 -9.93 3.01 -6.02
N PRO A 54 -9.25 3.18 -7.16
CA PRO A 54 -9.90 3.54 -8.42
C PRO A 54 -11.01 2.58 -8.86
N LEU A 55 -11.06 1.35 -8.34
CA LEU A 55 -12.10 0.35 -8.65
C LEU A 55 -13.51 0.81 -8.25
N ALA A 56 -13.63 1.71 -7.26
CA ALA A 56 -14.90 2.26 -6.83
C ALA A 56 -15.47 3.31 -7.80
N ASP A 57 -14.63 3.89 -8.66
CA ASP A 57 -14.98 4.96 -9.61
C ASP A 57 -14.94 4.52 -11.09
N GLN A 58 -14.18 3.48 -11.41
CA GLN A 58 -14.02 2.98 -12.77
C GLN A 58 -15.32 2.31 -13.27
N PRO A 59 -15.88 2.72 -14.42
CA PRO A 59 -16.96 1.99 -15.07
C PRO A 59 -16.56 0.54 -15.37
N SER A 60 -17.53 -0.38 -15.29
CA SER A 60 -17.29 -1.82 -15.47
C SER A 60 -18.35 -2.40 -16.40
N THR A 61 -17.90 -3.24 -17.33
CA THR A 61 -18.78 -4.05 -18.19
C THR A 61 -19.14 -5.36 -17.51
N THR A 62 -18.22 -5.93 -16.71
CA THR A 62 -18.52 -7.13 -15.92
C THR A 62 -19.60 -6.82 -14.88
N SER A 63 -19.57 -5.67 -14.19
CA SER A 63 -20.56 -5.32 -13.15
C SER A 63 -21.99 -5.38 -13.69
N ALA A 64 -22.23 -4.84 -14.89
CA ALA A 64 -23.53 -4.89 -15.58
C ALA A 64 -24.02 -6.31 -15.93
N SER A 65 -23.14 -7.32 -15.93
CA SER A 65 -23.47 -8.73 -16.17
C SER A 65 -23.65 -9.57 -14.90
N LEU A 66 -23.28 -9.02 -13.73
CA LEU A 66 -23.41 -9.71 -12.45
C LEU A 66 -24.87 -9.67 -11.96
N ASP A 67 -25.34 -10.79 -11.42
CA ASP A 67 -26.55 -10.84 -10.59
C ASP A 67 -26.12 -10.67 -9.12
N PRO A 68 -26.40 -9.52 -8.46
CA PRO A 68 -26.00 -9.29 -7.08
C PRO A 68 -26.67 -10.25 -6.08
N ARG A 69 -27.84 -10.83 -6.41
CA ARG A 69 -28.49 -11.85 -5.56
C ARG A 69 -27.87 -13.25 -5.70
N ARG A 70 -26.88 -13.42 -6.59
CA ARG A 70 -26.09 -14.66 -6.75
C ARG A 70 -24.58 -14.49 -6.52
N SER A 71 -24.01 -13.34 -6.86
CA SER A 71 -22.55 -13.08 -6.73
C SER A 71 -22.15 -12.25 -5.50
N LEU A 72 -23.12 -11.64 -4.80
CA LEU A 72 -22.86 -10.80 -3.63
C LEU A 72 -23.68 -11.15 -2.39
N ALA A 73 -24.97 -11.46 -2.55
CA ALA A 73 -25.90 -11.75 -1.45
C ALA A 73 -26.85 -12.91 -1.80
N ILE A 74 -26.37 -14.14 -1.60
CA ILE A 74 -27.14 -15.37 -1.85
C ILE A 74 -28.07 -15.60 -0.67
N THR A 75 -29.38 -15.60 -0.92
CA THR A 75 -30.40 -15.92 0.09
C THR A 75 -31.48 -16.88 -0.42
N ASP A 76 -31.30 -17.50 -1.59
CA ASP A 76 -32.26 -18.45 -2.15
C ASP A 76 -32.32 -19.74 -1.31
N PHE A 77 -33.54 -20.22 -1.06
CA PHE A 77 -33.79 -21.35 -0.15
C PHE A 77 -33.10 -22.64 -0.62
N ALA A 78 -33.00 -22.84 -1.94
CA ALA A 78 -32.38 -24.03 -2.53
C ALA A 78 -30.87 -24.12 -2.28
N THR A 79 -30.20 -22.97 -2.14
CA THR A 79 -28.77 -22.88 -1.83
C THR A 79 -28.51 -22.85 -0.33
N VAL A 80 -29.16 -21.96 0.42
CA VAL A 80 -28.84 -21.76 1.84
C VAL A 80 -29.21 -22.97 2.72
N SER A 81 -30.25 -23.74 2.34
CA SER A 81 -30.60 -24.99 3.05
C SER A 81 -29.54 -26.10 2.98
N THR A 82 -28.49 -25.96 2.17
CA THR A 82 -27.46 -27.00 2.00
C THR A 82 -26.35 -27.00 3.06
N ILE A 83 -26.29 -25.96 3.90
CA ILE A 83 -25.30 -25.80 4.97
C ILE A 83 -26.03 -25.50 6.30
N THR A 84 -25.84 -26.35 7.30
CA THR A 84 -26.46 -26.16 8.64
C THR A 84 -25.45 -25.62 9.64
N LEU A 85 -25.93 -24.98 10.72
CA LEU A 85 -25.04 -24.47 11.77
C LEU A 85 -24.25 -25.62 12.43
N ARG A 86 -24.86 -26.82 12.58
CA ARG A 86 -24.17 -28.02 13.05
C ARG A 86 -23.00 -28.43 12.15
N MET A 87 -23.11 -28.29 10.83
CA MET A 87 -21.98 -28.57 9.92
C MET A 87 -20.81 -27.61 10.16
N VAL A 88 -21.11 -26.32 10.29
CA VAL A 88 -20.11 -25.27 10.59
C VAL A 88 -19.42 -25.55 11.93
N MET A 89 -20.19 -25.78 12.99
CA MET A 89 -19.65 -26.07 14.33
C MET A 89 -18.82 -27.36 14.35
N ASN A 90 -19.27 -28.43 13.68
CA ASN A 90 -18.50 -29.68 13.57
C ASN A 90 -17.14 -29.45 12.89
N GLN A 91 -17.11 -28.71 11.78
CA GLN A 91 -15.90 -28.41 11.04
C GLN A 91 -14.90 -27.59 11.87
N LEU A 92 -15.38 -26.57 12.59
CA LEU A 92 -14.57 -25.75 13.50
C LEU A 92 -13.96 -26.58 14.65
N VAL A 93 -14.76 -27.43 15.28
CA VAL A 93 -14.29 -28.33 16.34
C VAL A 93 -13.25 -29.33 15.82
N GLN A 94 -13.46 -29.92 14.64
CA GLN A 94 -12.50 -30.85 14.03
C GLN A 94 -11.14 -30.18 13.74
N GLN A 95 -11.14 -28.93 13.29
CA GLN A 95 -9.92 -28.14 13.04
C GLN A 95 -9.13 -27.82 14.32
N ALA A 96 -9.76 -27.84 15.49
CA ALA A 96 -9.09 -27.62 16.78
C ALA A 96 -8.25 -28.83 17.24
N GLY A 97 -8.59 -30.01 16.72
CA GLY A 97 -8.05 -31.33 17.07
C GLY A 97 -9.02 -32.18 17.88
N SER A 98 -8.74 -33.49 17.97
CA SER A 98 -9.55 -34.49 18.70
C SER A 98 -9.51 -34.27 20.22
N THR A 99 -10.35 -33.36 20.70
CA THR A 99 -10.35 -32.86 22.09
C THR A 99 -11.50 -33.41 22.93
N GLY A 100 -12.41 -34.18 22.32
CA GLY A 100 -13.65 -34.65 22.95
C GLY A 100 -14.73 -33.57 23.07
N PHE A 101 -14.39 -32.30 22.86
CA PHE A 101 -15.37 -31.22 22.73
C PHE A 101 -16.20 -31.41 21.45
N THR A 102 -17.49 -31.11 21.51
CA THR A 102 -18.45 -31.36 20.42
C THR A 102 -18.99 -30.06 19.82
N ALA A 103 -19.59 -30.14 18.62
CA ALA A 103 -20.33 -29.01 18.04
C ALA A 103 -21.46 -28.50 18.95
N GLU A 104 -22.11 -29.41 19.69
CA GLU A 104 -23.16 -29.06 20.66
C GLU A 104 -22.60 -28.22 21.80
N GLN A 105 -21.44 -28.63 22.36
CA GLN A 105 -20.78 -27.90 23.44
C GLN A 105 -20.18 -26.58 22.95
N LEU A 106 -19.66 -26.51 21.72
CA LEU A 106 -19.16 -25.24 21.16
C LEU A 106 -20.28 -24.22 20.97
N TYR A 107 -21.44 -24.65 20.47
CA TYR A 107 -22.62 -23.81 20.38
C TYR A 107 -23.18 -23.42 21.75
N ARG A 108 -23.32 -24.37 22.69
CA ARG A 108 -23.80 -24.05 24.06
C ARG A 108 -22.82 -23.12 24.80
N GLN A 109 -21.50 -23.27 24.57
CA GLN A 109 -20.49 -22.38 25.13
C GLN A 109 -20.56 -20.96 24.60
N LEU A 110 -20.99 -20.73 23.34
CA LEU A 110 -21.28 -19.37 22.85
C LEU A 110 -22.33 -18.71 23.73
N TRP A 111 -23.43 -19.39 23.99
CA TRP A 111 -24.54 -18.83 24.77
C TRP A 111 -24.27 -18.78 26.28
N ASP A 112 -23.44 -19.68 26.82
CA ASP A 112 -23.07 -19.63 28.24
C ASP A 112 -22.30 -18.35 28.59
N THR A 113 -21.66 -17.68 27.62
CA THR A 113 -21.05 -16.35 27.81
C THR A 113 -22.04 -15.29 28.28
N GLN A 114 -23.34 -15.49 28.04
CA GLN A 114 -24.41 -14.58 28.41
C GLN A 114 -24.91 -14.82 29.86
N ASN A 115 -24.46 -15.89 30.51
CA ASN A 115 -24.74 -16.21 31.91
C ASN A 115 -23.68 -15.57 32.84
N PRO A 116 -24.06 -15.12 34.04
CA PRO A 116 -23.14 -14.45 34.97
C PRO A 116 -22.13 -15.39 35.63
N ALA A 117 -22.29 -16.71 35.50
CA ALA A 117 -21.39 -17.73 36.03
C ALA A 117 -21.61 -19.05 35.26
N PRO A 118 -20.65 -20.01 35.30
CA PRO A 118 -20.81 -21.31 34.66
C PRO A 118 -22.09 -22.03 35.10
N GLY A 119 -23.00 -22.29 34.17
CA GLY A 119 -24.24 -23.03 34.44
C GLY A 119 -24.08 -24.55 34.31
N GLU A 120 -23.27 -25.01 33.36
CA GLU A 120 -23.28 -26.39 32.87
C GLU A 120 -21.93 -27.09 33.09
N ALA A 121 -21.96 -28.26 33.75
CA ALA A 121 -20.74 -28.98 34.15
C ALA A 121 -19.92 -29.52 32.96
N ASP A 122 -20.51 -29.67 31.78
CA ASP A 122 -19.84 -30.13 30.56
C ASP A 122 -19.32 -29.00 29.65
N LEU A 123 -19.41 -27.73 30.11
CA LEU A 123 -18.84 -26.54 29.47
C LEU A 123 -17.69 -25.88 30.28
N PRO A 124 -16.75 -26.64 30.88
CA PRO A 124 -15.77 -26.08 31.80
C PRO A 124 -14.87 -25.03 31.15
N GLY A 125 -14.61 -23.91 31.83
CA GLY A 125 -13.66 -22.88 31.39
C GLY A 125 -14.11 -22.06 30.16
N GLY A 126 -15.43 -21.90 29.95
CA GLY A 126 -15.95 -20.79 29.14
C GLY A 126 -15.74 -19.45 29.86
N ALA A 127 -15.83 -18.35 29.10
CA ALA A 127 -15.95 -17.01 29.68
C ALA A 127 -17.41 -16.68 29.99
N HIS A 128 -17.65 -15.80 30.94
CA HIS A 128 -18.97 -15.36 31.43
C HIS A 128 -19.05 -13.84 31.47
N CYS A 129 -20.24 -13.27 31.29
CA CYS A 129 -20.45 -11.82 31.26
C CYS A 129 -19.99 -11.11 32.55
N SER A 130 -19.89 -11.80 33.69
CA SER A 130 -19.43 -11.21 34.95
C SER A 130 -17.92 -11.26 35.19
N ASP A 131 -17.15 -12.04 34.41
CA ASP A 131 -15.75 -12.43 34.74
C ASP A 131 -14.81 -11.25 35.02
N ASN A 132 -15.06 -10.11 34.36
CA ASN A 132 -14.30 -8.86 34.52
C ASN A 132 -15.14 -7.76 35.18
N ILE A 133 -15.93 -8.11 36.21
CA ILE A 133 -16.85 -7.21 36.92
C ILE A 133 -17.84 -6.54 35.94
N PHE A 134 -18.43 -7.36 35.06
CA PHE A 134 -19.39 -6.91 34.03
C PHE A 134 -18.81 -5.87 33.05
N THR A 135 -17.56 -6.06 32.60
CA THR A 135 -16.94 -5.18 31.58
C THR A 135 -16.12 -5.93 30.53
N LEU A 136 -15.95 -5.33 29.35
CA LEU A 136 -14.92 -5.67 28.36
C LEU A 136 -14.16 -4.39 28.00
N ASN A 137 -12.82 -4.39 28.10
CA ASN A 137 -11.98 -3.18 27.99
C ASN A 137 -12.43 -1.99 28.88
N GLY A 138 -13.16 -2.24 29.97
CA GLY A 138 -13.74 -1.19 30.83
C GLY A 138 -15.03 -0.55 30.30
N ALA A 139 -15.58 -1.03 29.18
CA ALA A 139 -16.94 -0.75 28.76
C ALA A 139 -17.93 -1.72 29.44
N PRO A 140 -19.14 -1.31 29.85
CA PRO A 140 -20.12 -2.19 30.50
C PRO A 140 -20.55 -3.35 29.61
N TYR A 141 -20.64 -4.57 30.17
CA TYR A 141 -21.04 -5.78 29.44
C TYR A 141 -22.19 -6.48 30.17
N HIS A 142 -23.39 -6.45 29.59
CA HIS A 142 -24.62 -6.90 30.26
C HIS A 142 -24.89 -8.39 30.04
N CYS A 143 -25.28 -9.07 31.11
CA CYS A 143 -25.68 -10.48 31.06
C CYS A 143 -27.04 -10.66 30.41
N ARG A 144 -27.09 -11.49 29.37
CA ARG A 144 -28.28 -11.80 28.57
C ARG A 144 -28.82 -13.19 28.90
N GLN A 145 -29.33 -13.35 30.12
CA GLN A 145 -29.78 -14.65 30.64
C GLN A 145 -30.90 -15.32 29.84
N SER A 146 -31.68 -14.57 29.05
CA SER A 146 -32.69 -15.15 28.15
C SER A 146 -32.03 -15.95 27.02
N GLU A 147 -31.04 -15.37 26.34
CA GLU A 147 -30.17 -16.04 25.38
C GLU A 147 -29.28 -17.10 26.06
N GLY A 148 -28.80 -16.83 27.27
CA GLY A 148 -27.99 -17.76 28.07
C GLY A 148 -28.68 -19.11 28.39
N ARG A 149 -30.01 -19.21 28.24
CA ARG A 149 -30.74 -20.48 28.31
C ARG A 149 -30.47 -21.42 27.13
N GLU A 150 -30.01 -20.91 25.98
CA GLU A 150 -29.56 -21.77 24.87
C GLU A 150 -28.31 -22.59 25.22
N ALA A 151 -27.61 -22.26 26.32
CA ALA A 151 -26.53 -23.07 26.87
C ALA A 151 -27.01 -24.34 27.59
N VAL A 152 -28.27 -24.41 28.05
CA VAL A 152 -28.78 -25.53 28.84
C VAL A 152 -29.09 -26.74 27.96
N LEU A 153 -28.63 -27.94 28.34
CA LEU A 153 -28.88 -29.14 27.56
C LEU A 153 -30.35 -29.61 27.67
N GLY A 154 -31.11 -29.46 26.60
CA GLY A 154 -32.50 -29.91 26.51
C GLY A 154 -32.71 -31.29 25.84
N ASN A 155 -33.96 -31.75 25.80
CA ASN A 155 -34.38 -33.00 25.13
C ASN A 155 -34.19 -33.01 23.59
N GLY A 156 -33.76 -31.89 23.01
CA GLY A 156 -33.42 -31.74 21.60
C GLY A 156 -32.53 -30.53 21.41
N SER A 157 -31.66 -30.59 20.41
CA SER A 157 -30.67 -29.55 20.17
C SER A 157 -31.31 -28.23 19.70
N VAL A 158 -30.86 -27.11 20.26
CA VAL A 158 -31.24 -25.77 19.79
C VAL A 158 -30.39 -25.35 18.58
N LEU A 159 -29.13 -25.82 18.51
CA LEU A 159 -28.21 -25.66 17.37
C LEU A 159 -28.83 -26.07 16.01
N ASP A 160 -29.65 -27.13 15.99
CA ASP A 160 -30.32 -27.60 14.76
C ASP A 160 -31.52 -26.74 14.32
N ARG A 161 -31.95 -25.76 15.12
CA ARG A 161 -33.05 -24.84 14.79
C ARG A 161 -32.59 -23.62 13.99
N TYR A 162 -31.29 -23.36 13.99
CA TYR A 162 -30.69 -22.23 13.30
C TYR A 162 -30.54 -22.51 11.80
N ASN A 163 -31.32 -21.80 10.99
CA ASN A 163 -31.29 -21.90 9.54
C ASN A 163 -30.32 -20.88 8.96
N LEU A 164 -29.53 -21.26 7.96
CA LEU A 164 -28.77 -20.29 7.18
C LEU A 164 -29.75 -19.46 6.35
N ILE A 165 -29.77 -18.14 6.54
CA ILE A 165 -30.67 -17.22 5.81
C ILE A 165 -29.93 -16.34 4.79
N GLY A 166 -28.60 -16.28 4.84
CA GLY A 166 -27.82 -15.58 3.81
C GLY A 166 -26.32 -15.84 3.83
N LEU A 167 -25.73 -15.75 2.63
CA LEU A 167 -24.29 -15.79 2.39
C LEU A 167 -23.88 -14.51 1.65
N PHE A 168 -22.87 -13.79 2.16
CA PHE A 168 -22.44 -12.52 1.60
C PHE A 168 -20.96 -12.52 1.23
N ASN A 169 -20.68 -12.05 0.03
CA ASN A 169 -19.34 -11.77 -0.46
C ASN A 169 -19.01 -10.31 -0.12
N ARG A 170 -18.00 -10.12 0.74
CA ARG A 170 -17.47 -8.81 1.11
C ARG A 170 -16.05 -8.60 0.58
N PHE A 171 -15.81 -8.99 -0.67
CA PHE A 171 -14.58 -8.67 -1.41
C PHE A 171 -14.31 -7.15 -1.49
N ASP A 172 -15.34 -6.30 -1.34
CA ASP A 172 -15.21 -4.85 -1.19
C ASP A 172 -14.32 -4.45 0.00
N LEU A 173 -14.29 -5.27 1.06
CA LEU A 173 -13.43 -5.07 2.23
C LEU A 173 -11.99 -5.58 2.07
N ALA A 174 -11.62 -6.15 0.92
CA ALA A 174 -10.24 -6.58 0.69
C ALA A 174 -9.28 -5.38 0.81
N PRO A 175 -8.20 -5.47 1.61
CA PRO A 175 -7.17 -4.43 1.66
C PRO A 175 -6.56 -4.16 0.27
N PRO A 176 -6.26 -2.90 -0.09
CA PRO A 176 -5.67 -2.57 -1.40
C PRO A 176 -4.31 -3.25 -1.68
N ASP A 177 -3.60 -3.67 -0.63
CA ASP A 177 -2.34 -4.42 -0.73
C ASP A 177 -2.55 -5.93 -0.96
N GLY A 178 -3.79 -6.42 -0.85
CA GLY A 178 -4.12 -7.84 -0.92
C GLY A 178 -3.67 -8.65 0.29
N ALA A 179 -3.54 -8.08 1.49
CA ALA A 179 -3.22 -8.86 2.70
C ALA A 179 -4.23 -10.01 2.93
N ASN A 180 -5.51 -9.78 2.63
CA ASN A 180 -6.57 -10.79 2.59
C ASN A 180 -7.51 -10.50 1.40
N CYS A 181 -8.48 -11.37 1.14
CA CYS A 181 -9.45 -11.22 0.04
C CYS A 181 -10.82 -10.72 0.51
N GLY A 182 -10.85 -9.94 1.58
CA GLY A 182 -12.07 -9.44 2.19
C GLY A 182 -12.75 -10.48 3.08
N GLU A 183 -14.01 -10.23 3.38
CA GLU A 183 -14.81 -11.02 4.30
C GLU A 183 -15.85 -11.89 3.56
N TYR A 184 -16.20 -13.05 4.12
CA TYR A 184 -17.26 -13.91 3.63
C TYR A 184 -18.19 -14.27 4.79
N ARG A 185 -19.42 -13.77 4.72
CA ARG A 185 -20.37 -13.78 5.84
C ARG A 185 -21.40 -14.89 5.69
N MET A 186 -21.67 -15.62 6.77
CA MET A 186 -22.78 -16.57 6.89
C MET A 186 -23.72 -16.09 8.00
N VAL A 187 -24.99 -15.88 7.70
CA VAL A 187 -26.00 -15.41 8.66
C VAL A 187 -26.95 -16.57 8.99
N PHE A 188 -26.85 -17.13 10.19
CA PHE A 188 -27.78 -18.11 10.71
C PHE A 188 -28.82 -17.45 11.62
N ALA A 189 -30.09 -17.85 11.51
CA ALA A 189 -31.18 -17.33 12.33
C ALA A 189 -32.02 -18.44 12.95
N HIS A 190 -32.34 -18.29 14.24
CA HIS A 190 -33.43 -19.01 14.89
C HIS A 190 -34.76 -18.36 14.48
N PRO A 191 -35.76 -19.14 14.02
CA PRO A 191 -37.03 -18.58 13.57
C PRO A 191 -37.86 -17.97 14.73
N PRO A 192 -38.82 -17.08 14.43
CA PRO A 192 -39.75 -16.56 15.44
C PRO A 192 -40.54 -17.68 16.15
N PRO A 193 -40.97 -17.50 17.41
CA PRO A 193 -40.92 -16.25 18.18
C PRO A 193 -39.56 -15.94 18.83
N ASP A 194 -38.74 -16.95 19.14
CA ASP A 194 -37.41 -16.79 19.74
C ASP A 194 -36.39 -16.34 18.68
N ARG A 195 -36.54 -15.12 18.15
CA ARG A 195 -35.64 -14.58 17.13
C ARG A 195 -34.23 -14.41 17.71
N ASN A 196 -33.24 -14.94 17.02
CA ASN A 196 -31.83 -14.83 17.41
C ASN A 196 -30.94 -15.11 16.19
N LEU A 197 -29.77 -14.49 16.07
CA LEU A 197 -28.86 -14.75 14.94
C LEU A 197 -27.43 -15.01 15.41
N VAL A 198 -26.75 -15.92 14.70
CA VAL A 198 -25.30 -16.16 14.79
C VAL A 198 -24.69 -15.90 13.41
N ILE A 199 -23.74 -14.97 13.36
CA ILE A 199 -23.18 -14.42 12.14
C ILE A 199 -21.69 -14.73 12.10
N PHE A 200 -21.25 -15.55 11.14
CA PHE A 200 -19.84 -15.88 10.95
C PHE A 200 -19.26 -14.97 9.87
N GLU A 201 -18.27 -14.16 10.22
CA GLU A 201 -17.65 -13.15 9.35
C GLU A 201 -16.19 -13.53 9.10
N ALA A 202 -15.98 -14.35 8.07
CA ALA A 202 -14.69 -14.98 7.78
C ALA A 202 -13.79 -14.05 6.97
N VAL A 203 -12.67 -13.59 7.53
CA VAL A 203 -11.63 -12.93 6.72
C VAL A 203 -10.81 -14.01 6.00
N LEU A 204 -10.90 -14.03 4.67
CA LEU A 204 -10.31 -15.09 3.85
C LEU A 204 -8.88 -14.72 3.41
N PRO A 205 -7.84 -15.52 3.73
CA PRO A 205 -6.47 -15.24 3.34
C PRO A 205 -6.29 -15.15 1.82
N ASN A 206 -5.44 -14.24 1.37
CA ASN A 206 -5.03 -14.19 -0.04
C ASN A 206 -4.15 -15.41 -0.37
N PRO A 207 -4.54 -16.27 -1.32
CA PRO A 207 -3.77 -17.48 -1.66
C PRO A 207 -2.43 -17.18 -2.33
N ARG A 208 -2.23 -15.96 -2.85
CA ARG A 208 -1.02 -15.51 -3.56
C ARG A 208 -0.64 -14.07 -3.16
N ARG A 209 -0.34 -13.86 -1.86
CA ARG A 209 0.02 -12.54 -1.28
C ARG A 209 1.13 -11.79 -2.04
N GLU A 210 2.06 -12.49 -2.70
CA GLU A 210 3.15 -11.88 -3.48
C GLU A 210 2.69 -11.19 -4.77
N LEU A 211 1.43 -11.41 -5.17
CA LEU A 211 0.76 -10.72 -6.28
C LEU A 211 -0.02 -9.48 -5.81
N GLY A 212 -0.14 -9.25 -4.51
CA GLY A 212 -1.10 -8.29 -3.96
C GLY A 212 -2.54 -8.68 -4.32
N LEU A 213 -3.38 -7.69 -4.60
CA LEU A 213 -4.82 -7.89 -4.85
C LEU A 213 -5.13 -8.89 -5.98
N GLU A 214 -4.28 -8.98 -7.01
CA GLU A 214 -4.41 -9.99 -8.08
C GLU A 214 -4.48 -11.43 -7.56
N GLY A 215 -3.85 -11.73 -6.41
CA GLY A 215 -3.92 -13.05 -5.79
C GLY A 215 -5.35 -13.49 -5.41
N CYS A 216 -6.27 -12.53 -5.25
CA CYS A 216 -7.68 -12.78 -4.98
C CYS A 216 -8.53 -13.06 -6.22
N ARG A 217 -7.99 -12.93 -7.44
CA ARG A 217 -8.76 -13.10 -8.69
C ARG A 217 -9.51 -14.44 -8.80
N PRO A 218 -8.95 -15.61 -8.42
CA PRO A 218 -9.69 -16.89 -8.48
C PRO A 218 -10.93 -16.93 -7.56
N ILE A 219 -10.88 -16.22 -6.43
CA ILE A 219 -11.99 -16.13 -5.47
C ILE A 219 -13.09 -15.20 -6.02
N ALA A 220 -12.71 -14.01 -6.51
CA ALA A 220 -13.63 -13.08 -7.16
C ALA A 220 -14.32 -13.70 -8.39
N GLN A 221 -13.56 -14.41 -9.23
CA GLN A 221 -14.10 -15.16 -10.38
C GLN A 221 -15.08 -16.25 -9.97
N THR A 222 -14.82 -16.96 -8.86
CA THR A 222 -15.73 -17.98 -8.33
C THR A 222 -17.08 -17.37 -7.95
N TRP A 223 -17.09 -16.24 -7.24
CA TRP A 223 -18.33 -15.54 -6.89
C TRP A 223 -19.04 -14.94 -8.10
N ALA A 224 -18.31 -14.32 -9.03
CA ALA A 224 -18.90 -13.83 -10.28
C ALA A 224 -19.57 -14.95 -11.10
N SER A 225 -18.98 -16.16 -11.12
CA SER A 225 -19.54 -17.31 -11.84
C SER A 225 -20.91 -17.77 -11.34
N PHE A 226 -21.29 -17.45 -10.09
CA PHE A 226 -22.62 -17.78 -9.57
C PHE A 226 -23.75 -17.01 -10.28
N SER A 227 -23.47 -15.85 -10.88
CA SER A 227 -24.46 -15.11 -11.68
C SER A 227 -24.89 -15.88 -12.93
N THR A 228 -23.94 -16.56 -13.60
CA THR A 228 -24.18 -17.31 -14.85
C THR A 228 -24.44 -18.80 -14.63
N LEU A 229 -24.13 -19.34 -13.46
CA LEU A 229 -24.40 -20.74 -13.09
C LEU A 229 -25.89 -20.96 -12.78
N THR A 230 -26.70 -21.10 -13.83
CA THR A 230 -28.17 -21.16 -13.75
C THR A 230 -28.70 -22.44 -13.11
N ASP A 231 -28.06 -23.60 -13.31
CA ASP A 231 -28.46 -24.86 -12.66
C ASP A 231 -28.37 -24.72 -11.11
N PRO A 232 -29.50 -24.80 -10.39
CA PRO A 232 -29.51 -24.68 -8.93
C PRO A 232 -28.77 -25.82 -8.23
N VAL A 233 -28.68 -27.01 -8.84
CA VAL A 233 -27.97 -28.15 -8.23
C VAL A 233 -26.46 -27.96 -8.29
N ALA A 234 -25.91 -27.58 -9.45
CA ALA A 234 -24.51 -27.19 -9.56
C ALA A 234 -24.18 -25.94 -8.74
N ARG A 235 -25.05 -24.91 -8.73
CA ARG A 235 -24.84 -23.67 -7.96
C ARG A 235 -24.71 -23.96 -6.47
N ARG A 236 -25.68 -24.63 -5.84
CA ARG A 236 -25.64 -24.94 -4.42
C ARG A 236 -24.47 -25.87 -4.03
N ALA A 237 -24.12 -26.82 -4.89
CA ALA A 237 -22.97 -27.69 -4.67
C ALA A 237 -21.65 -26.89 -4.67
N ARG A 238 -21.47 -25.97 -5.62
CA ARG A 238 -20.25 -25.14 -5.70
C ARG A 238 -20.17 -24.10 -4.58
N VAL A 239 -21.30 -23.52 -4.16
CA VAL A 239 -21.36 -22.63 -2.98
C VAL A 239 -20.99 -23.40 -1.71
N LYS A 240 -21.58 -24.58 -1.49
CA LYS A 240 -21.25 -25.45 -0.35
C LYS A 240 -19.77 -25.85 -0.33
N SER A 241 -19.21 -26.22 -1.49
CA SER A 241 -17.80 -26.54 -1.65
C SER A 241 -16.90 -25.34 -1.31
N PHE A 242 -17.22 -24.14 -1.78
CA PHE A 242 -16.46 -22.92 -1.42
C PHE A 242 -16.42 -22.66 0.10
N PHE A 243 -17.54 -22.85 0.80
CA PHE A 243 -17.62 -22.59 2.24
C PHE A 243 -17.00 -23.68 3.11
N LEU A 244 -17.14 -24.96 2.75
CA LEU A 244 -16.79 -26.09 3.63
C LEU A 244 -15.58 -26.91 3.15
N GLU A 245 -15.27 -26.91 1.85
CA GLU A 245 -14.28 -27.82 1.25
C GLU A 245 -13.03 -27.06 0.78
N ALA A 246 -11.88 -27.73 0.82
CA ALA A 246 -10.65 -27.23 0.18
C ALA A 246 -10.76 -27.41 -1.34
N SER A 247 -11.48 -26.51 -2.00
CA SER A 247 -11.86 -26.60 -3.42
C SER A 247 -10.69 -26.66 -4.43
N SER A 248 -9.45 -26.36 -4.00
CA SER A 248 -8.23 -26.66 -4.77
C SER A 248 -6.98 -26.66 -3.86
N PRO A 249 -5.84 -27.24 -4.29
CA PRO A 249 -4.60 -27.23 -3.53
C PRO A 249 -4.16 -25.82 -3.13
N GLY A 250 -3.83 -25.63 -1.85
CA GLY A 250 -3.45 -24.33 -1.28
C GLY A 250 -4.61 -23.42 -0.87
N HIS A 251 -5.87 -23.77 -1.19
CA HIS A 251 -7.04 -23.04 -0.70
C HIS A 251 -7.60 -23.69 0.58
N VAL A 252 -7.90 -22.84 1.56
CA VAL A 252 -8.56 -23.22 2.83
C VAL A 252 -10.05 -22.88 2.69
N PRO A 253 -11.00 -23.74 3.13
CA PRO A 253 -12.42 -23.41 3.12
C PRO A 253 -12.72 -22.15 3.92
N VAL A 254 -13.77 -21.40 3.55
CA VAL A 254 -14.19 -20.20 4.30
C VAL A 254 -14.41 -20.51 5.78
N VAL A 255 -15.09 -21.63 6.08
CA VAL A 255 -15.28 -22.12 7.45
C VAL A 255 -13.95 -22.71 7.95
N HIS A 256 -13.13 -21.84 8.51
CA HIS A 256 -11.90 -22.22 9.18
C HIS A 256 -11.65 -21.39 10.44
N ALA A 257 -11.23 -22.01 11.53
CA ALA A 257 -11.05 -21.33 12.82
C ALA A 257 -10.16 -20.07 12.73
N ASN A 258 -9.11 -20.12 11.89
CA ASN A 258 -8.20 -18.99 11.69
C ASN A 258 -8.84 -17.80 10.94
N HIS A 259 -10.01 -17.97 10.31
CA HIS A 259 -10.73 -16.88 9.63
C HIS A 259 -11.71 -16.15 10.56
N TYR A 260 -11.85 -16.60 11.83
CA TYR A 260 -12.75 -16.06 12.83
C TYR A 260 -12.01 -15.54 14.07
N GLY A 261 -10.78 -15.04 13.90
CA GLY A 261 -9.94 -14.52 14.96
C GLY A 261 -8.84 -15.45 15.49
N ASN A 262 -8.78 -16.74 15.12
CA ASN A 262 -7.69 -17.65 15.54
C ASN A 262 -6.40 -17.47 14.71
N ASN A 263 -6.04 -16.23 14.37
CA ASN A 263 -4.83 -15.87 13.63
C ASN A 263 -4.03 -14.80 14.41
N PRO A 264 -2.75 -14.55 14.05
CA PRO A 264 -1.89 -13.60 14.76
C PRO A 264 -2.39 -12.14 14.77
N LEU A 265 -3.20 -11.75 13.77
CA LEU A 265 -3.75 -10.39 13.64
C LEU A 265 -5.13 -10.25 14.32
N GLY A 266 -5.76 -11.35 14.74
CA GLY A 266 -7.13 -11.36 15.24
C GLY A 266 -8.21 -11.08 14.19
N GLU A 267 -7.88 -11.18 12.90
CA GLU A 267 -8.79 -10.91 11.76
C GLU A 267 -10.00 -11.84 11.74
N GLY A 268 -11.16 -11.30 11.35
CA GLY A 268 -12.44 -12.00 11.29
C GLY A 268 -13.10 -12.18 12.66
N GLN A 269 -14.39 -12.49 12.65
CA GLN A 269 -15.21 -12.49 13.86
C GLN A 269 -16.43 -13.41 13.74
N VAL A 270 -17.07 -13.65 14.89
CA VAL A 270 -18.44 -14.14 14.95
C VAL A 270 -19.25 -13.14 15.77
N ARG A 271 -20.42 -12.74 15.29
CA ARG A 271 -21.31 -11.78 15.97
C ARG A 271 -22.66 -12.44 16.25
N THR A 272 -23.35 -11.98 17.30
CA THR A 272 -24.72 -12.43 17.59
C THR A 272 -25.66 -11.24 17.63
N ASN A 273 -26.83 -11.36 16.98
CA ASN A 273 -27.92 -10.38 17.12
C ASN A 273 -29.01 -11.00 17.99
N GLN A 274 -29.15 -10.50 19.22
CA GLN A 274 -29.90 -11.12 20.29
C GLN A 274 -31.28 -10.47 20.47
N PHE A 275 -32.37 -11.24 20.38
CA PHE A 275 -33.75 -10.75 20.53
C PHE A 275 -34.66 -11.67 21.38
N ILE A 276 -34.10 -12.58 22.20
CA ILE A 276 -34.90 -13.58 22.92
C ILE A 276 -35.61 -12.93 24.11
N GLN A 277 -36.88 -12.62 23.91
CA GLN A 277 -37.76 -12.02 24.92
C GLN A 277 -38.41 -13.07 25.83
N GLN A 278 -37.59 -13.83 26.57
CA GLN A 278 -38.06 -14.75 27.61
C GLN A 278 -38.01 -14.13 29.02
N GLY A 279 -38.69 -12.99 29.20
CA GLY A 279 -38.71 -12.25 30.45
C GLY A 279 -39.34 -10.86 30.28
N PRO A 280 -38.89 -9.85 31.05
CA PRO A 280 -39.16 -8.44 30.73
C PRO A 280 -38.71 -8.11 29.28
N PRO A 281 -39.30 -7.11 28.62
CA PRO A 281 -38.82 -6.64 27.32
C PRO A 281 -37.34 -6.28 27.40
N ALA A 282 -36.53 -6.97 26.61
CA ALA A 282 -35.10 -6.74 26.50
C ALA A 282 -34.81 -6.13 25.11
N PRO A 283 -33.94 -5.11 25.01
CA PRO A 283 -33.60 -4.49 23.73
C PRO A 283 -32.86 -5.48 22.82
N TRP A 284 -32.82 -5.20 21.53
CA TRP A 284 -31.82 -5.83 20.66
C TRP A 284 -30.40 -5.50 21.13
N MET A 285 -29.56 -6.53 21.20
CA MET A 285 -28.12 -6.38 21.46
C MET A 285 -27.29 -7.08 20.38
N LEU A 286 -26.19 -6.46 19.96
CA LEU A 286 -25.12 -7.12 19.22
C LEU A 286 -23.88 -7.28 20.10
N HIS A 287 -23.36 -8.52 20.16
CA HIS A 287 -22.07 -8.87 20.77
C HIS A 287 -21.12 -9.41 19.70
N GLU A 288 -19.81 -9.14 19.86
CA GLU A 288 -18.74 -9.69 19.02
C GLU A 288 -17.90 -10.72 19.79
N PHE A 289 -17.50 -11.77 19.08
CA PHE A 289 -16.68 -12.86 19.58
C PHE A 289 -15.52 -13.12 18.62
N LYS A 290 -14.35 -13.46 19.19
CA LYS A 290 -13.29 -14.14 18.44
C LYS A 290 -13.29 -15.61 18.79
N LEU A 291 -13.14 -16.46 17.80
CA LEU A 291 -12.91 -17.89 17.97
C LEU A 291 -11.41 -18.08 18.27
N LYS A 292 -11.07 -18.65 19.43
CA LYS A 292 -9.67 -18.82 19.88
C LYS A 292 -9.43 -20.24 20.36
N ARG A 293 -8.29 -20.82 19.98
CA ARG A 293 -7.81 -22.12 20.49
C ARG A 293 -7.10 -21.90 21.82
N GLN A 294 -7.78 -22.22 22.92
CA GLN A 294 -7.26 -22.07 24.28
C GLN A 294 -6.73 -23.41 24.80
N CYS A 295 -5.47 -23.45 25.22
CA CYS A 295 -4.79 -24.65 25.71
C CYS A 295 -4.68 -24.66 27.23
N GLY A 296 -5.15 -25.73 27.86
CA GLY A 296 -4.98 -26.04 29.28
C GLY A 296 -4.27 -27.39 29.49
N PRO A 297 -4.13 -27.84 30.75
CA PRO A 297 -3.40 -29.08 31.07
C PRO A 297 -3.96 -30.36 30.43
N THR A 298 -5.26 -30.36 30.09
CA THR A 298 -5.98 -31.51 29.53
C THR A 298 -6.13 -31.48 28.01
N GLY A 299 -5.67 -30.42 27.32
CA GLY A 299 -5.80 -30.26 25.87
C GLY A 299 -6.09 -28.82 25.43
N CYS A 300 -6.37 -28.64 24.14
CA CYS A 300 -6.65 -27.33 23.55
C CYS A 300 -8.06 -27.26 22.96
N THR A 301 -8.98 -26.58 23.62
CA THR A 301 -10.37 -26.42 23.17
C THR A 301 -10.52 -25.13 22.35
N LEU A 302 -11.33 -25.18 21.29
CA LEU A 302 -11.74 -23.99 20.56
C LEU A 302 -12.94 -23.35 21.27
N ARG A 303 -12.88 -22.03 21.50
CA ARG A 303 -13.91 -21.32 22.27
C ARG A 303 -14.25 -19.98 21.64
N PHE A 304 -15.50 -19.57 21.76
CA PHE A 304 -15.93 -18.20 21.57
C PHE A 304 -15.46 -17.37 22.76
N VAL A 305 -14.66 -16.34 22.48
CA VAL A 305 -14.16 -15.38 23.46
C VAL A 305 -14.85 -14.04 23.19
N PRO A 306 -15.66 -13.52 24.13
CA PRO A 306 -16.25 -12.19 24.01
C PRO A 306 -15.17 -11.13 23.81
N VAL A 307 -15.43 -10.17 22.92
CA VAL A 307 -14.59 -8.99 22.70
C VAL A 307 -15.48 -7.77 22.49
N THR A 308 -14.93 -6.58 22.68
CA THR A 308 -15.61 -5.33 22.29
C THR A 308 -16.02 -5.34 20.82
N VAL A 309 -17.16 -4.75 20.51
CA VAL A 309 -17.70 -4.62 19.14
C VAL A 309 -16.83 -3.65 18.35
N LYS A 310 -16.28 -4.06 17.21
CA LYS A 310 -15.33 -3.21 16.48
C LYS A 310 -16.03 -2.09 15.69
N ALA A 311 -15.35 -0.94 15.57
CA ALA A 311 -15.87 0.30 14.98
C ALA A 311 -17.09 0.88 15.69
N ASN A 312 -17.23 0.58 16.99
CA ASN A 312 -18.41 0.87 17.80
C ASN A 312 -18.00 1.55 19.11
N PRO A 313 -17.50 2.80 19.06
CA PRO A 313 -17.00 3.49 20.24
C PRO A 313 -18.09 3.72 21.29
N ARG A 314 -17.69 3.84 22.56
CA ARG A 314 -18.60 4.24 23.64
C ARG A 314 -19.17 5.64 23.39
N GLY A 315 -20.49 5.78 23.37
CA GLY A 315 -21.18 7.04 23.08
C GLY A 315 -20.94 8.12 24.10
N ASP A 316 -20.76 7.76 25.38
CA ASP A 316 -20.47 8.71 26.46
C ASP A 316 -19.11 9.43 26.25
N PHE A 317 -18.26 8.96 25.34
CA PHE A 317 -17.04 9.67 24.94
C PHE A 317 -17.32 10.86 24.01
N PHE A 318 -18.44 10.91 23.28
CA PHE A 318 -18.85 12.10 22.53
C PHE A 318 -19.31 13.24 23.45
N ASN A 319 -19.75 12.91 24.67
CA ASN A 319 -20.20 13.86 25.67
C ASN A 319 -19.02 14.56 26.36
N ILE A 320 -18.86 15.87 26.12
CA ILE A 320 -17.77 16.68 26.69
C ILE A 320 -17.73 16.68 28.23
N PHE A 321 -18.87 16.44 28.90
CA PHE A 321 -18.94 16.39 30.36
C PHE A 321 -18.34 15.10 30.93
N ASN A 322 -18.19 14.03 30.13
CA ASN A 322 -17.31 12.93 30.49
C ASN A 322 -15.84 13.43 30.44
N THR A 323 -15.26 13.62 31.62
CA THR A 323 -13.87 14.08 31.81
C THR A 323 -12.88 12.96 32.08
N GLU A 324 -13.27 11.70 31.93
CA GLU A 324 -12.36 10.56 32.01
C GLU A 324 -11.24 10.70 30.96
N PRO A 325 -9.98 10.35 31.29
CA PRO A 325 -8.85 10.51 30.36
C PRO A 325 -9.08 9.84 29.00
N LEU A 326 -9.77 8.69 28.99
CA LEU A 326 -10.06 7.93 27.78
C LEU A 326 -11.12 8.60 26.90
N ALA A 327 -12.14 9.23 27.49
CA ALA A 327 -13.13 10.04 26.78
C ALA A 327 -12.49 11.31 26.18
N VAL A 328 -11.54 11.92 26.89
CA VAL A 328 -10.76 13.07 26.38
C VAL A 328 -9.89 12.64 25.20
N SER A 329 -9.13 11.56 25.31
CA SER A 329 -8.26 11.10 24.22
C SER A 329 -9.05 10.58 23.01
N PHE A 330 -10.24 9.99 23.22
CA PHE A 330 -11.16 9.63 22.13
C PHE A 330 -11.52 10.86 21.31
N ARG A 331 -11.95 11.96 21.95
CA ARG A 331 -12.34 13.17 21.23
C ARG A 331 -11.18 13.82 20.48
N GLU A 332 -9.98 13.84 21.06
CA GLU A 332 -8.76 14.30 20.38
C GLU A 332 -8.46 13.45 19.14
N TYR A 333 -8.58 12.12 19.26
CA TYR A 333 -8.43 11.19 18.14
C TYR A 333 -9.54 11.36 17.08
N PHE A 334 -10.79 11.57 17.49
CA PHE A 334 -11.94 11.75 16.61
C PHE A 334 -11.78 12.93 15.66
N ILE A 335 -11.14 14.04 16.10
CA ILE A 335 -10.81 15.16 15.21
C ILE A 335 -9.97 14.71 14.01
N THR A 336 -9.05 13.75 14.19
CA THR A 336 -8.23 13.22 13.06
C THR A 336 -9.04 12.42 12.05
N GLN A 337 -10.25 11.97 12.42
CA GLN A 337 -11.15 11.17 11.60
C GLN A 337 -12.17 12.01 10.81
N VAL A 338 -12.33 13.30 11.14
CA VAL A 338 -13.33 14.20 10.54
C VAL A 338 -13.22 14.24 9.00
N ALA A 339 -12.00 14.24 8.45
CA ALA A 339 -11.79 14.23 7.00
C ALA A 339 -12.35 12.96 6.32
N SER A 340 -12.24 11.80 6.95
CA SER A 340 -12.74 10.51 6.45
C SER A 340 -14.28 10.40 6.58
N LEU A 341 -14.85 11.00 7.63
CA LEU A 341 -16.30 11.11 7.83
C LEU A 341 -16.93 12.15 6.89
N ALA A 342 -16.19 13.19 6.50
CA ALA A 342 -16.66 14.26 5.61
C ALA A 342 -16.77 13.86 4.14
N VAL A 343 -16.31 12.66 3.74
CA VAL A 343 -16.45 12.12 2.37
C VAL A 343 -17.92 12.03 1.98
N ASP A 344 -18.33 12.67 0.89
CA ASP A 344 -19.75 12.84 0.54
C ASP A 344 -20.34 11.69 -0.30
N ASP A 345 -20.03 10.44 0.10
CA ASP A 345 -20.59 9.21 -0.47
C ASP A 345 -20.94 8.24 0.67
N ILE A 346 -22.20 7.82 0.74
CA ILE A 346 -22.72 6.87 1.75
C ILE A 346 -22.03 5.50 1.71
N ASN A 347 -21.39 5.14 0.61
CA ASN A 347 -20.61 3.92 0.51
C ASN A 347 -19.17 4.09 1.03
N ARG A 348 -18.66 5.32 1.16
CA ARG A 348 -17.23 5.59 1.39
C ARG A 348 -16.89 6.36 2.65
N PHE A 349 -17.80 7.15 3.22
CA PHE A 349 -17.50 7.79 4.50
C PHE A 349 -17.23 6.73 5.57
N ASN A 350 -16.13 6.92 6.30
CA ASN A 350 -15.57 5.92 7.20
C ASN A 350 -14.76 6.63 8.30
N TYR A 351 -14.39 5.88 9.34
CA TYR A 351 -13.37 6.23 10.31
C TYR A 351 -12.71 4.96 10.87
N GLU A 352 -11.53 5.13 11.46
CA GLU A 352 -10.91 4.14 12.33
C GLU A 352 -11.40 4.30 13.77
N VAL A 353 -11.52 3.20 14.50
CA VAL A 353 -11.79 3.21 15.96
C VAL A 353 -10.82 2.25 16.68
N PRO A 354 -9.76 2.77 17.33
CA PRO A 354 -8.85 1.99 18.16
C PRO A 354 -9.59 1.20 19.24
N ASP A 355 -9.13 -0.03 19.50
CA ASP A 355 -9.94 -1.01 20.26
C ASP A 355 -10.20 -0.66 21.73
N ILE A 356 -9.41 0.27 22.28
CA ILE A 356 -9.57 0.83 23.62
C ILE A 356 -10.81 1.74 23.74
N TYR A 357 -11.36 2.22 22.63
CA TYR A 357 -12.55 3.09 22.62
C TYR A 357 -13.85 2.35 22.36
N ASN A 358 -13.78 1.13 21.81
CA ASN A 358 -14.95 0.31 21.48
C ASN A 358 -15.72 -0.11 22.73
N ASP A 359 -17.05 -0.14 22.61
CA ASP A 359 -17.95 -0.67 23.62
C ASP A 359 -17.96 -2.22 23.61
N ALA A 360 -18.40 -2.84 24.71
CA ALA A 360 -18.54 -4.29 24.83
C ALA A 360 -19.67 -4.84 23.96
N GLU A 361 -20.67 -3.99 23.68
CA GLU A 361 -21.94 -4.36 23.09
C GLU A 361 -22.57 -3.17 22.33
N SER A 362 -23.49 -3.47 21.42
CA SER A 362 -24.23 -2.46 20.66
C SER A 362 -25.74 -2.60 20.84
N ASP A 363 -26.41 -1.48 21.10
CA ASP A 363 -27.84 -1.36 21.41
C ASP A 363 -28.48 -0.27 20.53
N SER A 364 -29.51 -0.62 19.76
CA SER A 364 -30.22 0.30 18.85
C SER A 364 -31.60 0.76 19.33
N GLU A 365 -32.04 0.34 20.51
CA GLU A 365 -33.41 0.51 21.00
C GLU A 365 -33.48 1.30 22.32
N SER A 366 -32.49 1.19 23.20
CA SER A 366 -32.45 1.94 24.46
C SER A 366 -32.12 3.43 24.24
N PHE A 367 -32.72 4.28 25.07
CA PHE A 367 -32.50 5.74 25.04
C PHE A 367 -31.08 6.11 25.50
N ASN A 368 -30.62 5.53 26.61
CA ASN A 368 -29.26 5.69 27.16
C ASN A 368 -28.28 4.61 26.63
N ALA A 369 -28.48 4.12 25.42
CA ALA A 369 -27.57 3.15 24.82
C ALA A 369 -26.18 3.76 24.57
N SER A 370 -25.17 2.90 24.65
CA SER A 370 -23.79 3.17 24.20
C SER A 370 -23.72 3.78 22.79
N ASP A 371 -24.62 3.43 21.88
CA ASP A 371 -24.55 3.86 20.49
C ASP A 371 -25.19 5.22 20.17
N ASN A 372 -25.71 5.94 21.17
CA ASN A 372 -26.45 7.18 20.94
C ASN A 372 -25.55 8.43 20.80
N TYR A 373 -24.56 8.35 19.90
CA TYR A 373 -23.45 9.31 19.80
C TYR A 373 -23.94 10.75 19.58
N LEU A 374 -24.95 10.96 18.74
CA LEU A 374 -25.50 12.29 18.48
C LEU A 374 -26.20 12.87 19.71
N ASN A 375 -26.95 12.06 20.45
CA ASN A 375 -27.59 12.48 21.70
C ASN A 375 -26.53 12.85 22.76
N GLU A 376 -25.49 12.03 22.90
CA GLU A 376 -24.38 12.29 23.83
C GLU A 376 -23.59 13.56 23.48
N PHE A 377 -23.39 13.82 22.19
CA PHE A 377 -22.80 15.07 21.70
C PHE A 377 -23.68 16.30 21.99
N LEU A 378 -24.99 16.19 21.79
CA LEU A 378 -25.97 17.28 21.94
C LEU A 378 -26.34 17.62 23.40
N PHE A 379 -25.89 16.84 24.41
CA PHE A 379 -26.04 17.25 25.81
C PHE A 379 -25.33 18.57 26.14
N ALA A 380 -24.30 18.94 25.38
CA ALA A 380 -23.57 20.18 25.55
C ALA A 380 -24.02 21.25 24.55
N PRO A 381 -23.95 22.55 24.90
CA PRO A 381 -24.20 23.63 23.95
C PRO A 381 -23.30 23.54 22.70
N PRO A 382 -23.75 23.95 21.51
CA PRO A 382 -22.98 23.84 20.26
C PRO A 382 -21.63 24.57 20.29
N GLU A 383 -21.48 25.61 21.10
CA GLU A 383 -20.26 26.42 21.22
C GLU A 383 -19.16 25.76 22.10
N ASN A 384 -19.22 24.44 22.32
CA ASN A 384 -18.27 23.72 23.14
C ASN A 384 -16.95 23.42 22.39
N ARG A 385 -15.86 23.13 23.14
CA ARG A 385 -14.51 22.88 22.56
C ARG A 385 -14.45 21.70 21.58
N PHE A 386 -15.30 20.68 21.73
CA PHE A 386 -15.27 19.51 20.85
C PHE A 386 -15.97 19.82 19.52
N ALA A 387 -17.18 20.36 19.57
CA ALA A 387 -17.90 20.86 18.39
C ALA A 387 -17.09 21.92 17.62
N THR A 388 -16.45 22.85 18.33
CA THR A 388 -15.58 23.88 17.76
C THR A 388 -14.34 23.28 17.06
N ALA A 389 -13.74 22.22 17.63
CA ALA A 389 -12.61 21.55 17.00
C ALA A 389 -13.02 20.77 15.74
N ILE A 390 -14.19 20.13 15.73
CA ILE A 390 -14.76 19.50 14.52
C ILE A 390 -15.03 20.57 13.45
N ALA A 391 -15.66 21.69 13.81
CA ALA A 391 -15.94 22.79 12.89
C ALA A 391 -14.66 23.39 12.28
N ALA A 392 -13.60 23.56 13.07
CA ALA A 392 -12.32 24.05 12.58
C ALA A 392 -11.67 23.08 11.57
N GLU A 393 -11.76 21.77 11.80
CA GLU A 393 -11.25 20.76 10.87
C GLU A 393 -12.09 20.67 9.59
N LEU A 394 -13.42 20.76 9.69
CA LEU A 394 -14.33 20.87 8.55
C LEU A 394 -14.02 22.10 7.69
N GLN A 395 -13.77 23.25 8.32
CA GLN A 395 -13.33 24.47 7.64
C GLN A 395 -11.97 24.27 6.96
N ARG A 396 -11.02 23.58 7.61
CA ARG A 396 -9.67 23.30 7.07
C ARG A 396 -9.72 22.44 5.81
N ILE A 397 -10.64 21.47 5.73
CA ILE A 397 -10.83 20.61 4.55
C ILE A 397 -11.84 21.17 3.53
N GLY A 398 -12.49 22.30 3.82
CA GLY A 398 -13.49 22.91 2.94
C GLY A 398 -14.82 22.15 2.88
N SER A 399 -15.17 21.37 3.91
CA SER A 399 -16.42 20.63 3.97
C SER A 399 -17.58 21.52 4.44
N PRO A 400 -18.78 21.42 3.84
CA PRO A 400 -19.96 22.21 4.21
C PRO A 400 -20.77 21.61 5.38
N LEU A 401 -20.34 20.49 5.96
CA LEU A 401 -21.08 19.79 7.02
C LEU A 401 -21.06 20.56 8.35
N SER A 402 -21.99 20.22 9.23
CA SER A 402 -21.96 20.63 10.64
C SER A 402 -21.25 19.57 11.52
N PRO A 403 -20.79 19.94 12.73
CA PRO A 403 -20.27 18.98 13.71
C PRO A 403 -21.26 17.86 14.04
N GLU A 404 -22.54 18.18 14.16
CA GLU A 404 -23.62 17.23 14.40
C GLU A 404 -23.72 16.21 13.26
N GLN A 405 -23.68 16.66 12.01
CA GLN A 405 -23.71 15.78 10.84
C GLN A 405 -22.51 14.83 10.77
N VAL A 406 -21.31 15.26 11.19
CA VAL A 406 -20.14 14.39 11.32
C VAL A 406 -20.35 13.32 12.40
N VAL A 407 -20.95 13.67 13.53
CA VAL A 407 -21.30 12.70 14.59
C VAL A 407 -22.42 11.75 14.13
N SER A 408 -23.43 12.24 13.41
CA SER A 408 -24.46 11.40 12.78
C SER A 408 -23.85 10.38 11.80
N ARG A 409 -22.84 10.80 11.01
CA ARG A 409 -22.08 9.90 10.13
C ARG A 409 -21.32 8.86 10.93
N ALA A 410 -20.60 9.23 11.99
CA ALA A 410 -19.95 8.26 12.88
C ALA A 410 -20.95 7.26 13.49
N GLN A 411 -22.13 7.73 13.90
CA GLN A 411 -23.22 6.89 14.41
C GLN A 411 -23.72 5.92 13.33
N ALA A 412 -23.95 6.37 12.10
CA ALA A 412 -24.36 5.53 10.97
C ALA A 412 -23.31 4.47 10.52
N LEU A 413 -22.13 4.43 11.17
CA LEU A 413 -21.11 3.40 11.02
C LEU A 413 -21.05 2.41 12.20
N SER A 414 -21.66 2.75 13.34
CA SER A 414 -21.79 1.80 14.46
C SER A 414 -22.75 0.67 14.10
N CYS A 415 -22.71 -0.42 14.85
CA CYS A 415 -23.58 -1.55 14.60
C CYS A 415 -25.06 -1.15 14.72
N ALA A 416 -25.45 -0.53 15.84
CA ALA A 416 -26.79 -0.01 16.05
C ALA A 416 -27.23 1.05 15.04
N GLY A 417 -26.32 1.96 14.63
CA GLY A 417 -26.65 3.06 13.74
C GLY A 417 -26.65 2.71 12.25
N CYS A 418 -25.96 1.66 11.84
CA CYS A 418 -26.18 1.03 10.52
C CYS A 418 -27.53 0.28 10.48
N HIS A 419 -28.01 -0.14 11.65
CA HIS A 419 -29.39 -0.59 11.91
C HIS A 419 -30.29 0.60 12.32
N ASN A 420 -31.32 0.36 13.14
CA ASN A 420 -32.44 1.27 13.32
C ASN A 420 -32.07 2.66 13.89
N ARG A 421 -30.95 2.79 14.62
CA ARG A 421 -30.64 3.99 15.42
C ARG A 421 -30.35 5.25 14.59
N SER A 422 -29.89 5.13 13.35
CA SER A 422 -29.68 6.29 12.46
C SER A 422 -30.75 6.42 11.36
N SER A 423 -31.86 5.66 11.44
CA SER A 423 -32.98 5.81 10.49
C SER A 423 -33.48 7.27 10.46
N PHE A 424 -33.53 7.89 9.28
CA PHE A 424 -33.81 9.32 9.07
C PHE A 424 -32.80 10.33 9.65
N ALA A 425 -31.64 9.91 10.18
CA ALA A 425 -30.63 10.84 10.69
C ALA A 425 -30.10 11.76 9.57
N ASP A 426 -29.93 13.05 9.86
CA ASP A 426 -29.29 13.98 8.94
C ASP A 426 -27.77 13.74 8.90
N LEU A 427 -27.28 13.40 7.70
CA LEU A 427 -25.86 13.20 7.40
C LEU A 427 -25.28 14.37 6.60
N GLY A 428 -26.10 15.35 6.19
CA GLY A 428 -25.67 16.50 5.40
C GLY A 428 -25.07 16.17 4.03
N GLY A 429 -24.61 17.22 3.34
CA GLY A 429 -24.03 17.13 1.99
C GLY A 429 -25.02 16.61 0.95
N ALA A 430 -24.50 16.00 -0.11
CA ALA A 430 -25.28 15.33 -1.15
C ALA A 430 -25.91 14.01 -0.66
N ILE A 431 -25.42 13.43 0.44
CA ILE A 431 -26.03 12.25 1.07
C ILE A 431 -27.41 12.62 1.65
N GLY A 432 -27.54 13.80 2.26
CA GLY A 432 -28.78 14.22 2.92
C GLY A 432 -29.09 13.35 4.14
N THR A 433 -30.23 12.66 4.15
CA THR A 433 -30.64 11.80 5.26
C THR A 433 -30.27 10.33 5.06
N PHE A 434 -29.92 9.64 6.15
CA PHE A 434 -29.72 8.20 6.12
C PHE A 434 -31.04 7.48 5.77
N PRO A 435 -31.05 6.53 4.82
CA PRO A 435 -32.28 5.92 4.33
C PRO A 435 -33.12 5.24 5.42
N PRO A 436 -34.46 5.28 5.30
CA PRO A 436 -35.34 4.81 6.37
C PRO A 436 -35.44 3.28 6.38
N ILE A 437 -35.16 2.67 7.53
CA ILE A 437 -35.20 1.21 7.71
C ILE A 437 -36.63 0.77 8.07
N GLN A 438 -37.55 0.81 7.10
CA GLN A 438 -38.98 0.56 7.34
C GLN A 438 -39.39 -0.92 7.34
N THR A 439 -38.61 -1.83 6.72
CA THR A 439 -39.06 -3.20 6.42
C THR A 439 -38.19 -4.31 7.02
N SER A 440 -36.97 -4.01 7.48
CA SER A 440 -36.12 -5.00 8.13
C SER A 440 -35.07 -4.33 9.02
N PHE A 441 -35.27 -4.46 10.33
CA PHE A 441 -34.33 -4.02 11.37
C PHE A 441 -32.88 -4.46 11.08
N VAL A 442 -32.70 -5.70 10.60
CA VAL A 442 -31.44 -6.28 10.10
C VAL A 442 -31.32 -6.20 8.57
N HIS A 443 -30.09 -6.27 8.04
CA HIS A 443 -29.82 -6.31 6.60
C HIS A 443 -30.40 -7.54 5.87
N THR A 444 -30.66 -8.62 6.61
CA THR A 444 -31.21 -9.89 6.11
C THR A 444 -32.17 -10.41 7.15
N ASN A 445 -33.39 -10.70 6.75
CA ASN A 445 -34.48 -11.08 7.64
C ASN A 445 -34.88 -12.54 7.36
N GLU A 446 -35.21 -13.29 8.41
CA GLU A 446 -35.65 -14.68 8.36
C GLU A 446 -37.05 -14.89 7.73
N VAL A 447 -37.73 -13.82 7.32
CA VAL A 447 -38.95 -13.90 6.50
C VAL A 447 -38.65 -14.10 5.00
N PRO A 448 -39.52 -14.82 4.26
CA PRO A 448 -39.46 -14.87 2.79
C PRO A 448 -39.60 -13.47 2.16
N ASP A 449 -38.85 -13.23 1.09
CA ASP A 449 -38.96 -12.04 0.25
C ASP A 449 -40.25 -12.13 -0.59
N PRO A 450 -41.27 -11.27 -0.36
CA PRO A 450 -42.55 -11.34 -1.06
C PRO A 450 -42.44 -10.89 -2.53
N THR A 451 -41.29 -10.36 -2.95
CA THR A 451 -41.01 -9.94 -4.34
C THR A 451 -40.20 -10.97 -5.12
N ALA A 452 -39.82 -12.09 -4.49
CA ALA A 452 -39.03 -13.14 -5.12
C ALA A 452 -39.76 -13.85 -6.27
N PRO A 453 -39.05 -14.27 -7.33
CA PRO A 453 -39.59 -15.19 -8.32
C PRO A 453 -40.11 -16.49 -7.66
N PRO A 454 -41.30 -16.99 -8.03
CA PRO A 454 -41.88 -18.20 -7.42
C PRO A 454 -41.02 -19.46 -7.57
N ASP A 455 -40.16 -19.51 -8.59
CA ASP A 455 -39.22 -20.58 -8.91
C ASP A 455 -37.86 -20.45 -8.19
N GLU A 456 -37.53 -19.28 -7.64
CA GLU A 456 -36.32 -19.05 -6.84
C GLU A 456 -36.64 -18.22 -5.57
N PRO A 457 -37.44 -18.79 -4.63
CA PRO A 457 -37.80 -18.15 -3.37
C PRO A 457 -36.56 -17.97 -2.48
N ARG A 458 -36.54 -16.86 -1.75
CA ARG A 458 -35.35 -16.38 -1.03
C ARG A 458 -35.72 -15.57 0.23
N PHE A 459 -34.79 -15.43 1.15
CA PHE A 459 -34.98 -14.56 2.33
C PHE A 459 -34.86 -13.08 1.94
N LEU A 460 -35.61 -12.23 2.66
CA LEU A 460 -35.69 -10.79 2.42
C LEU A 460 -34.38 -10.07 2.80
N LEU A 461 -33.97 -9.13 1.95
CA LEU A 461 -32.88 -8.18 2.20
C LEU A 461 -33.43 -6.78 2.42
N SER A 462 -32.74 -5.97 3.21
CA SER A 462 -33.14 -4.58 3.44
C SER A 462 -33.03 -3.72 2.19
N ASN A 463 -33.90 -2.70 2.08
CA ASN A 463 -33.88 -1.73 0.98
C ASN A 463 -32.55 -0.95 0.90
N LEU A 464 -31.91 -0.70 2.05
CA LEU A 464 -30.59 -0.07 2.13
C LEU A 464 -29.50 -0.97 1.51
N LEU A 465 -29.54 -2.27 1.81
CA LEU A 465 -28.59 -3.23 1.23
C LEU A 465 -28.82 -3.38 -0.28
N THR A 466 -30.05 -3.55 -0.74
CA THR A 466 -30.36 -3.79 -2.16
C THR A 466 -30.26 -2.53 -3.03
N GLY A 467 -30.65 -1.36 -2.52
CA GLY A 467 -30.66 -0.10 -3.25
C GLY A 467 -29.36 0.70 -3.18
N THR A 468 -28.55 0.53 -2.14
CA THR A 468 -27.33 1.34 -1.92
C THR A 468 -26.06 0.48 -1.96
N PHE A 469 -25.91 -0.49 -1.06
CA PHE A 469 -24.62 -1.15 -0.87
C PHE A 469 -24.32 -2.26 -1.90
N LEU A 470 -25.31 -3.07 -2.32
CA LEU A 470 -25.07 -4.12 -3.32
C LEU A 470 -24.65 -3.58 -4.69
N PRO A 471 -25.29 -2.52 -5.25
CA PRO A 471 -24.83 -1.90 -6.51
C PRO A 471 -23.37 -1.42 -6.44
N PHE A 472 -22.96 -0.81 -5.32
CA PHE A 472 -21.59 -0.35 -5.13
C PHE A 472 -20.59 -1.52 -5.05
N ARG A 473 -20.92 -2.58 -4.30
CA ARG A 473 -20.10 -3.82 -4.24
C ARG A 473 -20.01 -4.54 -5.58
N GLN A 474 -21.09 -4.51 -6.36
CA GLN A 474 -21.15 -5.04 -7.72
C GLN A 474 -20.22 -4.27 -8.65
N GLN A 475 -20.14 -2.95 -8.48
CA GLN A 475 -19.21 -2.10 -9.21
C GLN A 475 -17.75 -2.42 -8.88
N ILE A 476 -17.39 -2.55 -7.60
CA ILE A 476 -16.02 -2.94 -7.19
C ILE A 476 -15.65 -4.33 -7.71
N LEU A 477 -16.52 -5.33 -7.55
CA LEU A 477 -16.26 -6.70 -8.00
C LEU A 477 -16.10 -6.77 -9.52
N GLY A 478 -16.97 -6.08 -10.27
CA GLY A 478 -16.86 -6.00 -11.73
C GLY A 478 -15.61 -5.24 -12.18
N GLY A 479 -15.33 -4.08 -11.60
CA GLY A 479 -14.16 -3.26 -11.93
C GLY A 479 -12.85 -3.99 -11.67
N PHE A 480 -12.75 -4.76 -10.57
CA PHE A 480 -11.60 -5.62 -10.31
C PHE A 480 -11.42 -6.71 -11.37
N LEU A 481 -12.52 -7.32 -11.82
CA LEU A 481 -12.49 -8.38 -12.83
C LEU A 481 -12.16 -7.84 -14.23
N ASP A 482 -12.63 -6.66 -14.58
CA ASP A 482 -12.30 -5.95 -15.82
C ASP A 482 -10.86 -5.38 -15.81
N THR A 483 -10.33 -4.99 -14.64
CA THR A 483 -8.97 -4.48 -14.51
C THR A 483 -7.95 -5.58 -14.84
N PRO A 484 -6.99 -5.37 -15.75
CA PRO A 484 -6.02 -6.38 -16.13
C PRO A 484 -5.05 -6.69 -14.99
N ALA A 485 -4.54 -7.93 -14.95
CA ALA A 485 -3.52 -8.34 -13.98
C ALA A 485 -2.28 -7.43 -14.01
N LEU A 486 -1.81 -7.06 -15.22
CA LEU A 486 -0.67 -6.18 -15.43
C LEU A 486 -1.10 -4.98 -16.27
N GLY A 487 -0.86 -3.77 -15.77
CA GLY A 487 -1.15 -2.51 -16.45
C GLY A 487 -0.23 -1.42 -15.94
N ALA A 488 0.28 -0.59 -16.84
CA ALA A 488 1.11 0.57 -16.51
C ALA A 488 0.63 1.76 -17.34
N LEU A 489 0.67 2.98 -16.79
CA LEU A 489 0.54 4.22 -17.54
C LEU A 489 1.58 5.23 -17.06
N GLN A 490 2.32 5.84 -17.98
CA GLN A 490 3.15 6.99 -17.65
C GLN A 490 2.26 8.15 -17.19
N ARG A 491 2.69 8.88 -16.16
CA ARG A 491 2.16 10.22 -15.90
C ARG A 491 2.91 11.20 -16.80
N ASP A 492 2.14 11.99 -17.53
CA ASP A 492 2.70 13.05 -18.36
C ASP A 492 3.60 13.97 -17.52
N SER A 493 4.78 14.27 -18.05
CA SER A 493 5.51 15.45 -17.60
C SER A 493 4.72 16.70 -18.00
N ASN A 494 4.93 17.83 -17.33
CA ASN A 494 4.19 19.09 -17.59
C ASN A 494 4.58 19.77 -18.94
N GLY A 495 4.69 19.00 -20.04
CA GLY A 495 5.16 19.44 -21.36
C GLY A 495 6.64 19.87 -21.44
N ARG A 496 7.37 19.85 -20.31
CA ARG A 496 8.73 20.38 -20.23
C ARG A 496 9.77 19.37 -20.69
N ILE A 497 10.17 19.47 -21.95
CA ILE A 497 11.34 18.79 -22.50
C ILE A 497 12.61 19.40 -21.86
N PRO A 498 13.42 18.65 -21.09
CA PRO A 498 14.66 19.16 -20.51
C PRO A 498 15.74 19.34 -21.59
N THR A 499 16.58 20.36 -21.43
CA THR A 499 17.75 20.60 -22.28
C THR A 499 19.02 20.06 -21.61
N VAL A 500 19.75 19.20 -22.30
CA VAL A 500 20.95 18.51 -21.79
C VAL A 500 22.15 18.79 -22.71
N VAL A 501 23.38 18.59 -22.20
CA VAL A 501 24.61 18.83 -22.97
C VAL A 501 25.10 17.53 -23.61
N ALA A 502 25.46 17.57 -24.89
CA ALA A 502 25.95 16.41 -25.62
C ALA A 502 27.10 15.68 -24.90
N GLY A 503 27.03 14.35 -24.84
CA GLY A 503 28.02 13.49 -24.19
C GLY A 503 28.07 13.55 -22.66
N GLN A 504 27.25 14.38 -22.00
CA GLN A 504 27.23 14.48 -20.54
C GLN A 504 26.16 13.59 -19.91
N PRO A 505 26.40 12.99 -18.72
CA PRO A 505 25.36 12.37 -17.93
C PRO A 505 24.38 13.42 -17.39
N PHE A 506 23.10 13.08 -17.32
CA PHE A 506 22.09 13.94 -16.73
C PHE A 506 21.08 13.15 -15.92
N ASN A 507 20.59 13.73 -14.82
CA ASN A 507 19.54 13.12 -14.02
C ASN A 507 18.17 13.40 -14.64
N ALA A 508 17.36 12.36 -14.81
CA ALA A 508 15.99 12.46 -15.26
C ALA A 508 15.06 11.57 -14.43
N SER A 509 13.76 11.88 -14.47
CA SER A 509 12.73 11.14 -13.77
C SER A 509 11.61 10.70 -14.71
N VAL A 510 11.17 9.45 -14.54
CA VAL A 510 10.02 8.87 -15.26
C VAL A 510 9.00 8.43 -14.21
N SER A 511 7.82 9.05 -14.22
CA SER A 511 6.73 8.73 -13.28
C SER A 511 5.74 7.78 -13.92
N VAL A 512 5.51 6.62 -13.32
CA VAL A 512 4.64 5.56 -13.87
C VAL A 512 3.63 5.13 -12.81
N THR A 513 2.35 5.10 -13.19
CA THR A 513 1.24 4.60 -12.37
C THR A 513 1.01 3.12 -12.65
N ASN A 514 0.84 2.30 -11.61
CA ASN A 514 0.35 0.94 -11.73
C ASN A 514 -1.16 0.98 -11.97
N THR A 515 -1.59 0.45 -13.12
CA THR A 515 -3.01 0.35 -13.49
C THR A 515 -3.51 -1.08 -13.56
N GLY A 516 -2.67 -2.05 -13.17
CA GLY A 516 -3.06 -3.44 -12.98
C GLY A 516 -3.25 -3.79 -11.50
N THR A 517 -3.93 -4.91 -11.26
CA THR A 517 -4.20 -5.46 -9.92
C THR A 517 -2.99 -6.15 -9.29
N THR A 518 -1.95 -6.48 -10.06
CA THR A 518 -0.71 -7.05 -9.53
C THR A 518 0.11 -5.96 -8.84
N LEU A 519 0.47 -6.18 -7.57
CA LEU A 519 1.51 -5.45 -6.86
C LEU A 519 2.80 -5.39 -7.69
N TRP A 520 3.41 -4.21 -7.88
CA TRP A 520 4.77 -4.14 -8.40
C TRP A 520 5.79 -4.16 -7.27
N SER A 521 6.76 -5.06 -7.35
CA SER A 521 7.93 -5.05 -6.47
C SER A 521 9.16 -5.61 -7.19
N ALA A 522 10.36 -5.32 -6.67
CA ALA A 522 11.59 -5.99 -7.11
C ALA A 522 11.50 -7.51 -6.90
N ALA A 523 10.89 -7.96 -5.79
CA ALA A 523 10.78 -9.37 -5.41
C ALA A 523 9.93 -10.20 -6.38
N ASN A 524 8.93 -9.59 -7.05
CA ASN A 524 8.11 -10.27 -8.05
C ASN A 524 8.51 -9.99 -9.51
N GLY A 525 9.74 -9.47 -9.70
CA GLY A 525 10.39 -9.34 -11.00
C GLY A 525 9.93 -8.14 -11.85
N THR A 526 9.21 -7.18 -11.27
CA THR A 526 8.67 -6.04 -12.02
C THR A 526 9.72 -4.93 -12.21
N HIS A 527 9.97 -4.52 -13.45
CA HIS A 527 10.92 -3.47 -13.82
C HIS A 527 10.61 -2.89 -15.21
N GLY A 528 11.16 -1.73 -15.56
CA GLY A 528 11.09 -1.16 -16.91
C GLY A 528 12.36 -1.45 -17.70
N VAL A 529 12.29 -2.29 -18.75
CA VAL A 529 13.42 -2.58 -19.63
C VAL A 529 13.60 -1.43 -20.62
N SER A 530 14.83 -0.93 -20.80
CA SER A 530 15.11 0.06 -21.85
C SER A 530 15.08 -0.57 -23.23
N LEU A 531 14.43 0.10 -24.18
CA LEU A 531 14.36 -0.32 -25.59
C LEU A 531 15.52 0.24 -26.42
N ASP A 532 16.17 1.32 -25.95
CA ASP A 532 17.22 2.05 -26.66
C ASP A 532 18.59 1.93 -25.98
N GLY A 533 18.80 0.89 -25.16
CA GLY A 533 20.08 0.59 -24.49
C GLY A 533 20.44 1.49 -23.31
N ALA A 534 19.53 2.32 -22.83
CA ALA A 534 19.71 3.15 -21.64
C ALA A 534 19.55 2.34 -20.33
N GLN A 535 19.76 3.01 -19.19
CA GLN A 535 19.54 2.43 -17.86
C GLN A 535 18.07 1.97 -17.70
N SER A 536 17.85 0.74 -17.27
CA SER A 536 16.51 0.21 -16.95
C SER A 536 15.90 0.87 -15.71
N LEU A 537 14.57 0.95 -15.67
CA LEU A 537 13.80 1.46 -14.53
C LEU A 537 13.67 0.36 -13.47
N VAL A 538 14.45 0.46 -12.39
CA VAL A 538 14.53 -0.58 -11.34
C VAL A 538 13.78 -0.15 -10.09
N LEU A 539 13.02 -1.08 -9.50
CA LEU A 539 12.40 -0.93 -8.19
C LEU A 539 13.41 -1.26 -7.07
N ALA A 540 13.42 -0.46 -6.01
CA ALA A 540 14.28 -0.69 -4.86
C ALA A 540 13.83 -1.89 -4.01
N PRO A 541 14.72 -2.55 -3.25
CA PRO A 541 14.32 -3.55 -2.25
C PRO A 541 13.43 -2.92 -1.18
N GLY A 542 12.12 -3.16 -1.26
CA GLY A 542 11.09 -2.55 -0.40
C GLY A 542 10.06 -1.69 -1.16
N ASP A 543 10.27 -1.37 -2.44
CA ASP A 543 9.22 -0.76 -3.27
C ASP A 543 8.04 -1.73 -3.43
N ALA A 544 6.84 -1.25 -3.10
CA ALA A 544 5.57 -1.94 -3.26
C ALA A 544 4.54 -0.97 -3.86
N ILE A 545 4.27 -1.08 -5.16
CA ILE A 545 3.38 -0.15 -5.88
C ILE A 545 2.05 -0.84 -6.19
N LEU A 546 1.00 -0.44 -5.48
CA LEU A 546 -0.35 -0.98 -5.60
C LEU A 546 -1.14 -0.36 -6.76
N LEU A 547 -2.30 -0.93 -7.07
CA LEU A 547 -3.23 -0.38 -8.06
C LEU A 547 -3.54 1.09 -7.78
N GLY A 548 -3.38 1.95 -8.78
CA GLY A 548 -3.57 3.41 -8.70
C GLY A 548 -2.39 4.19 -8.11
N GLN A 549 -1.44 3.52 -7.45
CA GLN A 549 -0.21 4.18 -6.97
C GLN A 549 0.79 4.39 -8.10
N HIS A 550 1.75 5.29 -7.89
CA HIS A 550 2.77 5.61 -8.88
C HIS A 550 4.18 5.58 -8.29
N LYS A 551 5.16 5.21 -9.12
CA LYS A 551 6.59 5.28 -8.82
C LYS A 551 7.24 6.30 -9.74
N THR A 552 7.98 7.23 -9.15
CA THR A 552 8.96 8.05 -9.88
C THR A 552 10.29 7.32 -9.88
N PHE A 553 10.70 6.82 -11.05
CA PHE A 553 12.03 6.26 -11.25
C PHE A 553 13.01 7.39 -11.58
N THR A 554 14.18 7.38 -10.94
CA THR A 554 15.28 8.29 -11.28
C THR A 554 16.33 7.51 -12.06
N VAL A 555 16.78 8.06 -13.18
CA VAL A 555 17.82 7.48 -14.06
C VAL A 555 18.87 8.53 -14.39
N THR A 556 20.09 8.07 -14.68
CA THR A 556 21.21 8.94 -15.08
C THR A 556 21.78 8.52 -16.45
N PRO A 557 21.00 8.64 -17.55
CA PRO A 557 21.52 8.38 -18.89
C PRO A 557 22.59 9.40 -19.32
N THR A 558 23.43 8.99 -20.27
CA THR A 558 24.33 9.89 -21.00
C THR A 558 23.62 10.45 -22.23
N ALA A 559 23.73 11.76 -22.45
CA ALA A 559 23.20 12.41 -23.64
C ALA A 559 23.98 11.98 -24.91
N PRO A 560 23.30 11.78 -26.06
CA PRO A 560 23.93 11.62 -27.37
C PRO A 560 25.02 12.67 -27.66
N LEU A 561 25.99 12.30 -28.49
CA LEU A 561 27.09 13.21 -28.88
C LEU A 561 26.65 14.26 -29.90
N THR A 562 25.54 14.03 -30.61
CA THR A 562 24.98 14.96 -31.60
C THR A 562 23.87 15.83 -30.99
N PRO A 563 23.80 17.14 -31.32
CA PRO A 563 22.67 17.99 -30.95
C PRO A 563 21.38 17.56 -31.65
N GLY A 564 20.23 17.78 -31.01
CA GLY A 564 18.92 17.42 -31.55
C GLY A 564 17.91 17.03 -30.47
N ALA A 565 16.69 16.68 -30.88
CA ALA A 565 15.69 16.08 -29.99
C ALA A 565 15.83 14.55 -30.00
N PHE A 566 15.94 13.94 -28.81
CA PHE A 566 16.10 12.50 -28.65
C PHE A 566 15.09 11.97 -27.64
N THR A 567 14.51 10.81 -27.93
CA THR A 567 13.56 10.14 -27.03
C THR A 567 14.15 8.83 -26.55
N TYR A 568 14.28 8.68 -25.23
CA TYR A 568 14.58 7.41 -24.58
C TYR A 568 13.27 6.68 -24.29
N ARG A 569 13.25 5.36 -24.51
CA ARG A 569 12.06 4.54 -24.37
C ARG A 569 12.31 3.33 -23.46
N TRP A 570 11.27 2.98 -22.72
CA TRP A 570 11.24 1.78 -21.88
C TRP A 570 9.90 1.07 -22.04
N ARG A 571 9.86 -0.20 -21.64
CA ARG A 571 8.61 -0.93 -21.47
C ARG A 571 8.60 -1.68 -20.15
N MET A 572 7.49 -1.61 -19.42
CA MET A 572 7.34 -2.37 -18.18
C MET A 572 7.31 -3.87 -18.50
N GLN A 573 7.98 -4.65 -17.67
CA GLN A 573 8.17 -6.08 -17.84
C GLN A 573 8.07 -6.80 -16.50
N ARG A 574 7.50 -8.01 -16.52
CA ARG A 574 7.49 -8.95 -15.40
C ARG A 574 7.74 -10.36 -15.91
N ASN A 575 8.70 -11.07 -15.32
CA ASN A 575 9.07 -12.45 -15.70
C ASN A 575 9.29 -12.66 -17.22
N GLY A 576 9.85 -11.67 -17.91
CA GLY A 576 10.07 -11.68 -19.37
C GLY A 576 8.88 -11.19 -20.22
N ALA A 577 7.68 -11.07 -19.65
CA ALA A 577 6.50 -10.58 -20.36
C ALA A 577 6.38 -9.04 -20.25
N ALA A 578 6.38 -8.35 -21.38
CA ALA A 578 6.19 -6.90 -21.46
C ALA A 578 4.70 -6.52 -21.34
N PHE A 579 4.40 -5.42 -20.65
CA PHE A 579 3.04 -4.93 -20.43
C PHE A 579 2.97 -3.39 -20.43
N GLY A 580 1.76 -2.85 -20.61
CA GLY A 580 1.55 -1.42 -20.80
C GLY A 580 2.07 -0.86 -22.15
N PRO A 581 1.89 0.46 -22.37
CA PRO A 581 2.45 1.18 -23.50
C PRO A 581 3.96 1.41 -23.31
N GLU A 582 4.64 1.94 -24.34
CA GLU A 582 6.00 2.44 -24.19
C GLU A 582 6.01 3.68 -23.27
N LEU A 583 6.95 3.70 -22.33
CA LEU A 583 7.28 4.85 -21.50
C LEU A 583 8.33 5.67 -22.25
N THR A 584 8.22 7.00 -22.26
CA THR A 584 9.07 7.88 -23.07
C THR A 584 9.63 9.07 -22.27
N LEU A 585 10.86 9.45 -22.58
CA LEU A 585 11.49 10.67 -22.11
C LEU A 585 12.17 11.36 -23.30
N THR A 586 11.56 12.43 -23.81
CA THR A 586 12.21 13.30 -24.82
C THR A 586 13.10 14.32 -24.13
N VAL A 587 14.31 14.53 -24.66
CA VAL A 587 15.27 15.56 -24.24
C VAL A 587 15.78 16.33 -25.45
N ASN A 588 16.13 17.61 -25.25
CA ASN A 588 16.81 18.42 -26.25
C ASN A 588 18.31 18.46 -25.95
N VAL A 589 19.12 17.79 -26.76
CA VAL A 589 20.57 17.82 -26.66
C VAL A 589 21.11 19.06 -27.37
N LYS A 590 21.92 19.86 -26.67
CA LYS A 590 22.68 20.97 -27.24
C LYS A 590 24.18 20.66 -27.26
N SER A 591 24.92 21.29 -28.18
CA SER A 591 26.37 21.32 -28.14
C SER A 591 26.89 21.87 -26.81
N PRO A 592 28.05 21.40 -26.31
CA PRO A 592 28.73 21.98 -25.16
C PRO A 592 29.24 23.41 -25.46
N ALA A 593 29.76 24.08 -24.44
CA ALA A 593 30.43 25.36 -24.63
C ALA A 593 31.65 25.22 -25.55
N PHE A 594 32.49 24.20 -25.29
CA PHE A 594 33.68 23.85 -26.05
C PHE A 594 33.58 22.42 -26.56
N ALA A 595 33.71 22.22 -27.86
CA ALA A 595 33.89 20.93 -28.52
C ALA A 595 34.71 21.14 -29.78
N SER A 596 35.50 20.14 -30.16
CA SER A 596 36.24 20.14 -31.41
C SER A 596 36.25 18.77 -32.08
N GLU A 597 36.41 18.80 -33.40
CA GLU A 597 36.66 17.65 -34.27
C GLU A 597 38.01 17.83 -34.96
N LEU A 598 38.76 16.72 -35.12
CA LEU A 598 40.00 16.69 -35.88
C LEU A 598 39.65 16.67 -37.38
N VAL A 599 40.04 17.72 -38.11
CA VAL A 599 39.84 17.78 -39.56
C VAL A 599 41.01 17.11 -40.28
N GLU A 600 42.23 17.42 -39.86
CA GLU A 600 43.47 16.96 -40.50
C GLU A 600 44.65 17.07 -39.51
N GLN A 601 45.65 16.20 -39.65
CA GLN A 601 46.97 16.38 -39.01
C GLN A 601 48.08 15.99 -39.99
N THR A 602 49.25 16.62 -39.89
CA THR A 602 50.41 16.24 -40.72
C THR A 602 50.83 14.79 -40.42
N LEU A 603 51.37 14.11 -41.44
CA LEU A 603 52.13 12.88 -41.21
C LEU A 603 53.35 13.17 -40.33
N VAL A 604 53.59 12.29 -39.36
CA VAL A 604 54.67 12.41 -38.37
C VAL A 604 55.71 11.32 -38.63
N PRO A 605 57.03 11.61 -38.55
CA PRO A 605 58.06 10.59 -38.71
C PRO A 605 57.90 9.45 -37.68
N ALA A 606 58.01 8.20 -38.13
CA ALA A 606 58.03 7.04 -37.24
C ALA A 606 59.34 6.93 -36.43
N THR A 607 60.40 7.59 -36.91
CA THR A 607 61.76 7.55 -36.36
C THR A 607 62.40 8.92 -36.43
N MET A 608 63.14 9.33 -35.39
CA MET A 608 63.86 10.61 -35.34
C MET A 608 65.20 10.49 -34.60
N ALA A 609 66.15 11.36 -34.93
CA ALA A 609 67.37 11.53 -34.16
C ALA A 609 67.13 12.34 -32.85
N PRO A 610 67.91 12.11 -31.78
CA PRO A 610 67.80 12.92 -30.55
C PRO A 610 67.99 14.41 -30.84
N GLY A 611 67.05 15.25 -30.41
CA GLY A 611 67.06 16.69 -30.67
C GLY A 611 66.70 17.11 -32.11
N GLU A 612 66.39 16.18 -33.01
CA GLU A 612 65.85 16.52 -34.34
C GLU A 612 64.48 17.21 -34.20
N SER A 613 64.12 18.07 -35.16
CA SER A 613 62.89 18.84 -35.11
C SER A 613 62.10 18.77 -36.41
N PHE A 614 60.77 18.74 -36.31
CA PHE A 614 59.84 18.77 -37.44
C PHE A 614 58.68 19.74 -37.17
N GLN A 615 58.06 20.26 -38.22
CA GLN A 615 56.79 20.98 -38.08
C GLN A 615 55.63 19.99 -37.99
N PHE A 616 54.78 20.17 -36.98
CA PHE A 616 53.50 19.50 -36.87
C PHE A 616 52.37 20.53 -36.99
N SER A 617 51.47 20.30 -37.93
CA SER A 617 50.21 21.03 -38.06
C SER A 617 49.03 20.13 -37.73
N VAL A 618 48.04 20.70 -37.04
CA VAL A 618 46.75 20.06 -36.80
C VAL A 618 45.62 21.05 -37.01
N ARG A 619 44.67 20.67 -37.87
CA ARG A 619 43.47 21.44 -38.17
C ARG A 619 42.32 20.95 -37.31
N MET A 620 41.77 21.83 -36.48
CA MET A 620 40.70 21.55 -35.53
C MET A 620 39.49 22.42 -35.83
N LYS A 621 38.31 21.79 -35.92
CA LYS A 621 37.03 22.47 -36.15
C LYS A 621 36.30 22.76 -34.84
N ASN A 622 35.72 23.95 -34.68
CA ASN A 622 34.91 24.32 -33.54
C ASN A 622 33.47 23.79 -33.69
N TRP A 623 33.10 22.85 -32.81
CA TRP A 623 31.73 22.32 -32.68
C TRP A 623 31.04 22.78 -31.38
N GLY A 624 31.70 23.63 -30.61
CA GLY A 624 31.15 24.26 -29.41
C GLY A 624 30.13 25.36 -29.73
N THR A 625 29.63 26.00 -28.69
CA THR A 625 28.77 27.20 -28.77
C THR A 625 29.51 28.49 -28.41
N LYS A 626 30.80 28.38 -28.08
CA LYS A 626 31.70 29.51 -27.85
C LYS A 626 32.74 29.59 -28.94
N SER A 627 32.90 30.78 -29.51
CA SER A 627 34.04 31.13 -30.35
C SER A 627 35.34 30.99 -29.55
N TRP A 628 36.40 30.49 -30.19
CA TRP A 628 37.73 30.48 -29.59
C TRP A 628 38.41 31.80 -29.91
N SER A 629 38.93 32.52 -28.92
CA SER A 629 39.53 33.84 -29.11
C SER A 629 40.42 34.23 -27.93
N ALA A 630 41.11 35.38 -28.00
CA ALA A 630 41.86 35.93 -26.88
C ALA A 630 41.02 36.15 -25.59
N GLN A 631 39.70 36.37 -25.71
CA GLN A 631 38.78 36.50 -24.57
C GLN A 631 38.25 35.14 -24.07
N THR A 632 38.34 34.11 -24.91
CA THR A 632 37.90 32.74 -24.59
C THR A 632 39.00 31.76 -25.03
N PRO A 633 40.17 31.78 -24.35
CA PRO A 633 41.38 31.15 -24.86
C PRO A 633 41.28 29.62 -24.90
N VAL A 634 41.82 29.08 -25.99
CA VAL A 634 41.96 27.65 -26.28
C VAL A 634 43.40 27.41 -26.72
N GLU A 635 43.97 26.30 -26.27
CA GLU A 635 45.34 25.89 -26.61
C GLU A 635 45.36 24.43 -27.03
N LEU A 636 46.21 24.04 -27.97
CA LEU A 636 46.51 22.64 -28.21
C LEU A 636 47.52 22.16 -27.15
N GLY A 637 47.18 21.14 -26.38
CA GLY A 637 47.99 20.63 -25.28
C GLY A 637 48.47 19.19 -25.48
N SER A 638 49.72 18.95 -25.11
CA SER A 638 50.35 17.62 -25.15
C SER A 638 49.62 16.65 -24.22
N GLN A 639 49.46 15.41 -24.65
CA GLN A 639 48.81 14.33 -23.90
C GLN A 639 49.82 13.20 -23.58
N ASN A 640 49.41 12.25 -22.73
CA ASN A 640 50.18 11.07 -22.33
C ASN A 640 51.59 11.33 -21.76
N PRO A 641 51.74 12.07 -20.63
CA PRO A 641 50.69 12.67 -19.81
C PRO A 641 50.32 14.10 -20.26
N VAL A 642 49.23 14.65 -19.72
CA VAL A 642 48.83 16.04 -19.99
C VAL A 642 49.92 17.02 -19.55
N ASP A 643 50.16 18.10 -20.30
CA ASP A 643 51.13 19.17 -19.98
C ASP A 643 52.61 18.74 -19.94
N ASN A 644 52.96 17.68 -20.67
CA ASN A 644 54.34 17.22 -20.76
C ASN A 644 55.19 18.08 -21.74
N LEU A 645 56.50 18.11 -21.53
CA LEU A 645 57.50 18.77 -22.39
C LEU A 645 58.34 17.78 -23.21
N VAL A 646 57.87 16.54 -23.42
CA VAL A 646 58.62 15.48 -24.12
C VAL A 646 59.02 15.94 -25.52
N TRP A 647 58.13 16.67 -26.21
CA TRP A 647 58.34 17.16 -27.57
C TRP A 647 58.73 18.64 -27.65
N GLY A 648 59.32 19.18 -26.58
CA GLY A 648 59.80 20.57 -26.47
C GLY A 648 58.74 21.60 -26.09
N VAL A 649 57.46 21.33 -26.33
CA VAL A 649 56.32 22.20 -26.00
C VAL A 649 55.20 21.42 -25.31
N ALA A 650 54.50 22.07 -24.37
CA ALA A 650 53.36 21.50 -23.63
C ALA A 650 52.00 22.09 -24.05
N ARG A 651 52.03 23.33 -24.56
CA ARG A 651 50.87 24.11 -25.00
C ARG A 651 51.23 24.93 -26.23
N VAL A 652 50.28 25.04 -27.15
CA VAL A 652 50.35 25.88 -28.35
C VAL A 652 49.07 26.72 -28.39
N PRO A 653 49.14 28.02 -28.12
CA PRO A 653 47.95 28.87 -28.06
C PRO A 653 47.39 29.16 -29.45
N LEU A 654 46.09 29.47 -29.50
CA LEU A 654 45.46 30.11 -30.66
C LEU A 654 46.15 31.46 -30.97
N LEU A 655 46.19 31.88 -32.23
CA LEU A 655 46.86 33.13 -32.59
C LEU A 655 46.13 34.36 -31.97
N PRO A 656 46.85 35.41 -31.50
CA PRO A 656 46.25 36.48 -30.69
C PRO A 656 45.11 37.28 -31.31
N TYR A 657 44.99 37.25 -32.64
CA TYR A 657 43.98 37.98 -33.42
C TYR A 657 42.91 37.07 -34.02
N GLU A 658 43.02 35.77 -33.81
CA GLU A 658 42.16 34.76 -34.41
C GLU A 658 40.90 34.59 -33.59
N VAL A 659 39.77 34.50 -34.29
CA VAL A 659 38.47 34.16 -33.74
C VAL A 659 37.96 32.99 -34.56
N VAL A 660 37.66 31.87 -33.90
CA VAL A 660 37.16 30.66 -34.55
C VAL A 660 35.72 30.46 -34.11
N ASP A 661 34.77 30.93 -34.91
CA ASP A 661 33.35 30.86 -34.56
C ASP A 661 32.81 29.41 -34.65
N PRO A 662 31.65 29.12 -34.02
CA PRO A 662 31.01 27.81 -34.14
C PRO A 662 30.78 27.39 -35.60
N GLY A 663 31.38 26.26 -35.99
CA GLY A 663 31.34 25.72 -37.35
C GLY A 663 32.59 26.01 -38.20
N GLU A 664 33.50 26.88 -37.75
CA GLU A 664 34.78 27.19 -38.41
C GLU A 664 35.92 26.28 -37.93
N ASP A 665 37.05 26.28 -38.65
CA ASP A 665 38.26 25.54 -38.28
C ASP A 665 39.52 26.42 -38.30
N THR A 666 40.50 26.05 -37.48
CA THR A 666 41.81 26.69 -37.35
C THR A 666 42.92 25.63 -37.43
N THR A 667 44.13 26.06 -37.78
CA THR A 667 45.32 25.20 -37.81
C THR A 667 46.33 25.62 -36.75
N PHE A 668 46.53 24.76 -35.75
CA PHE A 668 47.63 24.90 -34.80
C PHE A 668 48.91 24.37 -35.47
N LEU A 669 49.97 25.18 -35.48
CA LEU A 669 51.27 24.85 -36.08
C LEU A 669 52.39 25.11 -35.07
N PHE A 670 53.27 24.14 -34.88
CA PHE A 670 54.45 24.29 -34.04
C PHE A 670 55.60 23.40 -34.49
N THR A 671 56.80 23.69 -33.98
CA THR A 671 57.99 22.84 -34.13
C THR A 671 58.06 21.86 -32.96
N ALA A 672 57.87 20.57 -33.24
CA ALA A 672 58.11 19.50 -32.28
C ALA A 672 59.61 19.14 -32.29
N VAL A 673 60.20 18.92 -31.11
CA VAL A 673 61.62 18.54 -30.95
C VAL A 673 61.71 17.20 -30.27
N ALA A 674 62.44 16.25 -30.86
CA ALA A 674 62.63 14.92 -30.31
C ALA A 674 63.44 14.96 -28.98
N PRO A 675 63.06 14.15 -27.98
CA PRO A 675 63.84 13.96 -26.75
C PRO A 675 65.34 13.78 -26.97
N PRO A 676 66.19 14.26 -26.04
CA PRO A 676 67.65 14.08 -26.12
C PRO A 676 68.10 12.65 -25.77
N LEU A 677 67.20 11.81 -25.27
CA LEU A 677 67.46 10.41 -24.95
C LEU A 677 66.80 9.51 -25.99
N THR A 678 67.49 8.42 -26.32
CA THR A 678 66.96 7.39 -27.23
C THR A 678 65.89 6.56 -26.53
N GLY A 679 64.79 6.27 -27.22
CA GLY A 679 63.68 5.51 -26.67
C GLY A 679 62.40 5.66 -27.49
N THR A 680 61.34 5.02 -27.02
CA THR A 680 60.02 5.05 -27.65
C THR A 680 59.11 6.05 -26.92
N TYR A 681 58.60 7.04 -27.64
CA TYR A 681 57.82 8.14 -27.07
C TYR A 681 56.45 8.27 -27.73
N LEU A 682 55.42 8.55 -26.93
CA LEU A 682 54.07 8.84 -27.43
C LEU A 682 53.97 10.28 -27.94
N PHE A 683 53.17 10.48 -28.98
CA PHE A 683 52.86 11.78 -29.57
C PHE A 683 51.34 11.88 -29.78
N GLU A 684 50.66 12.58 -28.87
CA GLU A 684 49.23 12.87 -28.94
C GLU A 684 48.97 14.27 -28.38
N TRP A 685 48.03 14.99 -28.98
CA TRP A 685 47.64 16.36 -28.66
C TRP A 685 46.12 16.49 -28.64
N ARG A 686 45.60 17.39 -27.80
CA ARG A 686 44.15 17.66 -27.69
C ARG A 686 43.93 19.13 -27.33
N LEU A 687 42.79 19.70 -27.73
CA LEU A 687 42.47 21.08 -27.32
C LEU A 687 42.14 21.17 -25.83
N MET A 688 42.56 22.27 -25.23
CA MET A 688 42.53 22.55 -23.81
C MET A 688 41.85 23.90 -23.57
N GLN A 689 40.96 23.95 -22.59
CA GLN A 689 40.40 25.19 -22.05
C GLN A 689 40.98 25.37 -20.64
N GLY A 690 42.06 26.16 -20.54
CA GLY A 690 42.92 26.17 -19.36
C GLY A 690 43.49 24.78 -19.07
N ASN A 691 43.09 24.17 -17.96
CA ASN A 691 43.58 22.86 -17.53
C ASN A 691 42.65 21.69 -17.93
N GLN A 692 41.56 21.94 -18.68
CA GLN A 692 40.58 20.91 -19.04
C GLN A 692 40.68 20.53 -20.53
N PRO A 693 40.95 19.26 -20.88
CA PRO A 693 40.91 18.78 -22.26
C PRO A 693 39.47 18.70 -22.78
N PHE A 694 39.25 19.08 -24.04
CA PHE A 694 37.94 18.98 -24.69
C PHE A 694 38.04 18.50 -26.15
N GLY A 695 36.89 18.15 -26.74
CA GLY A 695 36.81 17.71 -28.13
C GLY A 695 37.61 16.44 -28.45
N GLN A 696 37.95 16.24 -29.72
CA GLN A 696 38.71 15.10 -30.22
C GLN A 696 40.23 15.32 -30.05
N SER A 697 40.97 14.26 -29.72
CA SER A 697 42.45 14.24 -29.82
C SER A 697 42.92 14.15 -31.27
N THR A 698 44.19 14.46 -31.52
CA THR A 698 44.94 13.89 -32.66
C THR A 698 44.93 12.36 -32.61
N LEU A 699 45.18 11.71 -33.73
CA LEU A 699 45.55 10.30 -33.76
C LEU A 699 46.81 10.09 -32.88
N PRO A 700 46.77 9.18 -31.87
CA PRO A 700 47.92 8.91 -31.03
C PRO A 700 48.98 8.13 -31.81
N LEU A 701 50.21 8.62 -31.77
CA LEU A 701 51.35 8.02 -32.48
C LEU A 701 52.45 7.61 -31.52
N THR A 702 53.31 6.70 -31.98
CA THR A 702 54.47 6.19 -31.25
C THR A 702 55.70 6.39 -32.13
N ILE A 703 56.68 7.14 -31.63
CA ILE A 703 57.87 7.57 -32.38
C ILE A 703 59.11 7.00 -31.70
N SER A 704 59.99 6.38 -32.49
CA SER A 704 61.28 5.86 -32.02
C SER A 704 62.37 6.93 -32.16
N VAL A 705 62.88 7.42 -31.04
CA VAL A 705 64.06 8.30 -31.03
C VAL A 705 65.31 7.43 -30.93
N MET A 706 66.15 7.45 -31.96
CA MET A 706 67.39 6.68 -32.04
C MET A 706 68.45 7.47 -32.81
N PRO A 707 69.76 7.28 -32.54
CA PRO A 707 70.79 8.05 -33.21
C PRO A 707 70.71 7.86 -34.73
N PRO A 708 71.15 8.84 -35.55
CA PRO A 708 71.40 8.58 -36.96
C PRO A 708 72.30 7.36 -37.09
N LEU A 709 72.02 6.48 -38.06
CA LEU A 709 72.91 5.35 -38.38
C LEU A 709 74.21 5.90 -38.97
N SER A 710 75.17 6.25 -38.10
CA SER A 710 76.51 6.67 -38.51
C SER A 710 77.37 5.45 -38.81
N CYS A 711 77.87 5.36 -40.05
CA CYS A 711 78.74 4.27 -40.51
C CYS A 711 80.17 4.31 -39.92
N ASP A 712 80.40 5.08 -38.84
CA ASP A 712 81.71 5.37 -38.25
C ASP A 712 82.25 4.27 -37.31
N SER A 713 81.61 3.09 -37.31
CA SER A 713 82.22 1.87 -36.76
C SER A 713 81.87 0.62 -37.58
N CYS A 714 81.87 0.74 -38.91
CA CYS A 714 81.74 -0.40 -39.81
C CYS A 714 82.96 -1.35 -39.74
N THR A 715 82.88 -2.38 -38.90
CA THR A 715 83.61 -3.63 -39.17
C THR A 715 82.72 -4.48 -40.07
N PHE A 716 83.19 -4.77 -41.28
CA PHE A 716 82.40 -5.43 -42.32
C PHE A 716 81.90 -6.81 -41.86
N GLY A 717 80.58 -7.04 -41.78
CA GLY A 717 80.05 -8.38 -41.48
C GLY A 717 78.57 -8.49 -41.13
N TYR A 718 78.04 -7.63 -40.25
CA TYR A 718 76.68 -7.80 -39.71
C TYR A 718 75.92 -6.47 -39.61
N ASP A 719 74.72 -6.48 -40.20
CA ASP A 719 73.65 -5.47 -40.17
C ASP A 719 73.95 -4.05 -40.71
N CYS A 720 73.75 -3.88 -42.02
CA CYS A 720 73.59 -2.58 -42.66
C CYS A 720 72.48 -2.65 -43.74
N PRO A 721 71.51 -1.70 -43.79
CA PRO A 721 70.43 -1.73 -44.78
C PRO A 721 70.92 -1.40 -46.20
N HIS A 722 70.22 -1.91 -47.22
CA HIS A 722 70.59 -1.93 -48.64
C HIS A 722 70.73 -0.56 -49.37
N SER A 723 70.77 0.58 -48.66
CA SER A 723 70.68 1.92 -49.24
C SER A 723 71.99 2.74 -49.26
N CYS A 724 73.13 2.18 -48.84
CA CYS A 724 74.42 2.87 -48.96
C CYS A 724 75.02 2.67 -50.36
N PRO A 725 75.51 3.73 -51.04
CA PRO A 725 76.26 3.59 -52.30
C PRO A 725 77.62 2.92 -52.04
N PRO A 726 78.16 2.16 -53.00
CA PRO A 726 79.48 1.55 -52.86
C PRO A 726 80.58 2.62 -52.84
N PRO A 727 81.72 2.38 -52.15
CA PRO A 727 82.89 3.24 -52.23
C PRO A 727 83.41 3.33 -53.66
N ILE A 728 84.10 4.43 -53.97
CA ILE A 728 84.84 4.59 -55.23
C ILE A 728 86.24 3.98 -55.04
N GLU A 729 86.57 3.07 -55.96
CA GLU A 729 87.76 2.18 -56.04
C GLU A 729 87.81 1.00 -55.03
#